data_AF-A0AA39SI20-F1
#
_entry.id   AF-A0AA39SI20-F1
#
_cell.length_a   1.000
_cell.length_b   1.000
_cell.length_c   1.000
_cell.angle_alpha   90.00
_cell.angle_beta   90.00
_cell.angle_gamma   90.00
#
_symmetry.space_group_name_H-M   'P 1'
#
loop_
_entity.id
_entity.type
_entity.pdbx_description
1 polymer ?
#
loop_
_entity_poly.entity_id
_entity_poly.type
_entity_poly.pdbx_seq_one_letter_code
_entity_poly.pdbx_strand_id
1 'polypeptide(L)'
;MAAADASFNARDHGTALAEKNRVQYNYCGKVMSGFYRLKYHLGGIRGDVTPCEKVPENVEEYFRNTLLGELHHPDRPRKSKVCSNSNGVKRIKLEATQNANYESGGHEDVKSELEGSTQHVSLPSRRIGSLTGSDTEKTNRSLSWQTQKSIGRFFIENGIDFSVANSPSFRDMINATLCHSPGKYEIPSCDKLKGLIPQEQVKEMQEHAERIRHSWASTGCSILLDGWIDDQNGRNLVNFIVDCPQGPIYLWSSDVTAAIDDVDALQLLLDGVIEEVGVHNVVQIIAISTTGWMGHVGKRFMERQRTVFWTVSASHCIELMLEKISTMDSVSGILDKARTITRFIHGDTSVLQLFRDYSGSRELIKPSKVRLAMPFMTLENIVLEKENLQAMFASSASNWASTTKGNRVVNLVKDRSFWNGAMMVVKAAIPLVNVVHLINRADKPQVGYIYETMDQVKETIRKEFNKKKALYMPIWNVIDEIWNTHLHSPLHVAAYYLNPSLFYSSDFNCDEEVSSDLLCCICMVQDEHTQALINLQLDKYINGKDDFREGSNMDERNKYLPAEWWLRYGNQCPELQKFAIKILSQTCDGASKYGLKRSLSKKLLTNGRNHMEQRPMSDLAFMHYNLQPQNSRLAVRGVIKTDEIDPMDAWIFDEEPDLDSINNREPNSAPNQNQWRLPKLKHYKWWLRVTVYIVFLVAGQSTTTLIGRLYFDKGGNSKWMATFVQSAGFPILLPLVFFFSSSTTKSTRLKLSTVVFLYTAFGILLTGDNLMYSYGLLYLPVSTYSLLCATQLAFNTVFSFFLDSQKFTYFILNSLVLLTISASLLAVNSDSETTSGIGSRGKYIIGFLCMLGASATYSFYLSLVQLSFEKVIKIETFSTVVDMQIYPSFVTTCGCVVGLFASGEWKDLSKEMRDYEEGRVSYLMTLIWTAKTWQISSVGLLGLIFEVSSLFSNVISTLALPVVPILTVIFFHDKMDGMKVIVMLLAIWGFLSYIYQHYLDDSKSHKNESKASQLFGDSIEIC
;
A
#
# COMPACT_ATOMS: atom_id res chain seq x y z
N MET A 1 49.26 29.72 21.75
CA MET A 1 49.48 31.06 21.18
C MET A 1 48.24 31.44 20.41
N ALA A 2 47.54 32.49 20.84
CA ALA A 2 46.31 32.96 20.23
C ALA A 2 46.62 33.76 18.95
N ALA A 3 46.06 33.35 17.81
CA ALA A 3 46.04 34.17 16.60
C ALA A 3 44.87 35.17 16.70
N ALA A 4 45.18 36.46 16.55
CA ALA A 4 44.21 37.54 16.61
C ALA A 4 43.36 37.58 15.33
N ASP A 5 42.03 37.55 15.49
CA ASP A 5 41.07 37.78 14.40
C ASP A 5 41.19 39.24 13.90
N ALA A 6 41.81 39.43 12.73
CA ALA A 6 41.80 40.70 12.02
C ALA A 6 40.45 40.89 11.30
N SER A 7 39.60 41.76 11.83
CA SER A 7 38.35 42.17 11.19
C SER A 7 38.63 43.15 10.04
N PHE A 8 38.46 42.73 8.78
CA PHE A 8 38.57 43.61 7.62
C PHE A 8 37.26 44.40 7.40
N ASN A 9 37.34 45.73 7.24
CA ASN A 9 36.19 46.59 6.96
C ASN A 9 36.16 47.00 5.49
N ALA A 10 35.04 46.79 4.80
CA ALA A 10 34.89 47.09 3.37
C ALA A 10 35.17 48.58 3.03
N ARG A 11 34.99 49.50 3.99
CA ARG A 11 35.26 50.93 3.77
C ARG A 11 36.74 51.27 3.57
N ASP A 12 37.65 50.41 4.02
CA ASP A 12 39.09 50.65 3.92
C ASP A 12 39.62 50.30 2.51
N HIS A 13 38.80 49.64 1.70
CA HIS A 13 39.15 49.14 0.37
C HIS A 13 38.50 49.95 -0.77
N GLY A 14 37.78 51.05 -0.46
CA GLY A 14 37.18 51.94 -1.46
C GLY A 14 37.00 53.37 -0.98
N THR A 15 37.32 54.33 -1.84
CA THR A 15 37.24 55.78 -1.59
C THR A 15 35.90 56.33 -2.07
N ALA A 16 35.14 56.99 -1.20
CA ALA A 16 33.86 57.60 -1.56
C ALA A 16 34.08 58.85 -2.44
N LEU A 17 33.37 58.94 -3.57
CA LEU A 17 33.37 60.12 -4.42
C LEU A 17 32.28 61.10 -3.98
N ALA A 18 32.46 62.40 -4.26
CA ALA A 18 31.57 63.47 -3.81
C ALA A 18 30.11 63.35 -4.34
N GLU A 19 29.89 62.55 -5.39
CA GLU A 19 28.54 62.20 -5.87
C GLU A 19 27.89 61.13 -4.97
N LYS A 20 26.65 61.39 -4.51
CA LYS A 20 25.90 60.48 -3.62
C LYS A 20 25.91 59.04 -4.15
N ASN A 21 26.38 58.12 -3.30
CA ASN A 21 26.42 56.66 -3.49
C ASN A 21 27.42 56.11 -4.52
N ARG A 22 28.47 56.83 -4.93
CA ARG A 22 29.56 56.26 -5.75
C ARG A 22 30.86 56.06 -4.98
N VAL A 23 31.48 54.89 -5.14
CA VAL A 23 32.74 54.51 -4.48
C VAL A 23 33.74 54.10 -5.56
N GLN A 24 34.96 54.63 -5.49
CA GLN A 24 36.10 54.23 -6.30
C GLN A 24 36.93 53.19 -5.56
N TYR A 25 37.34 52.14 -6.24
CA TYR A 25 37.88 50.93 -5.62
C TYR A 25 39.41 51.00 -5.62
N ASN A 26 40.04 50.77 -4.46
CA ASN A 26 41.46 51.07 -4.29
C ASN A 26 42.40 50.14 -5.10
N TYR A 27 41.95 48.92 -5.44
CA TYR A 27 42.78 47.92 -6.15
C TYR A 27 42.73 48.01 -7.68
N CYS A 28 41.55 48.31 -8.25
CA CYS A 28 41.33 48.32 -9.71
C CYS A 28 40.91 49.68 -10.28
N GLY A 29 40.67 50.68 -9.42
CA GLY A 29 40.27 52.03 -9.82
C GLY A 29 38.85 52.16 -10.39
N LYS A 30 38.09 51.07 -10.52
CA LYS A 30 36.69 51.09 -11.00
C LYS A 30 35.80 51.87 -10.03
N VAL A 31 34.74 52.49 -10.55
CA VAL A 31 33.74 53.24 -9.76
C VAL A 31 32.40 52.52 -9.83
N MET A 32 31.74 52.30 -8.68
CA MET A 32 30.42 51.66 -8.63
C MET A 32 29.46 52.29 -7.61
N SER A 33 28.19 51.92 -7.71
CA SER A 33 27.13 52.37 -6.81
C SER A 33 27.15 51.62 -5.46
N GLY A 34 27.79 52.22 -4.46
CA GLY A 34 27.68 51.85 -3.05
C GLY A 34 28.60 50.72 -2.56
N PHE A 35 28.81 50.68 -1.23
CA PHE A 35 29.68 49.72 -0.54
C PHE A 35 29.16 48.27 -0.55
N TYR A 36 27.89 48.05 -0.86
CA TYR A 36 27.34 46.70 -1.01
C TYR A 36 27.97 45.98 -2.21
N ARG A 37 28.01 46.64 -3.38
CA ARG A 37 28.68 46.11 -4.57
C ARG A 37 30.19 45.96 -4.38
N LEU A 38 30.78 46.75 -3.47
CA LEU A 38 32.21 46.65 -3.12
C LEU A 38 32.55 45.32 -2.47
N LYS A 39 31.73 44.84 -1.52
CA LYS A 39 31.95 43.54 -0.88
C LYS A 39 31.97 42.40 -1.91
N TYR A 40 31.01 42.39 -2.85
CA TYR A 40 30.92 41.34 -3.88
C TYR A 40 32.07 41.39 -4.87
N HIS A 41 32.53 42.60 -5.23
CA HIS A 41 33.71 42.80 -6.08
C HIS A 41 35.00 42.31 -5.42
N LEU A 42 35.15 42.55 -4.11
CA LEU A 42 36.31 42.12 -3.32
C LEU A 42 36.31 40.61 -3.05
N GLY A 43 35.15 40.00 -2.81
CA GLY A 43 35.00 38.57 -2.51
C GLY A 43 35.00 37.62 -3.71
N GLY A 44 35.15 38.13 -4.92
CA GLY A 44 35.25 37.32 -6.15
C GLY A 44 33.97 36.58 -6.57
N ILE A 45 32.82 36.89 -5.98
CA ILE A 45 31.56 36.18 -6.23
C ILE A 45 30.96 36.67 -7.57
N ARG A 46 30.83 35.76 -8.54
CA ARG A 46 30.25 36.06 -9.86
C ARG A 46 28.73 36.28 -9.76
N GLY A 47 28.25 37.42 -10.27
CA GLY A 47 26.85 37.85 -10.27
C GLY A 47 26.72 39.20 -11.01
N ASP A 48 25.89 40.12 -10.51
CA ASP A 48 25.67 41.47 -11.09
C ASP A 48 26.90 42.42 -11.03
N VAL A 49 28.03 41.97 -10.48
CA VAL A 49 29.28 42.74 -10.35
C VAL A 49 30.46 41.90 -10.85
N THR A 50 31.29 42.47 -11.74
CA THR A 50 32.49 41.79 -12.26
C THR A 50 33.56 41.68 -11.17
N PRO A 51 34.17 40.51 -10.87
CA PRO A 51 35.22 40.38 -9.86
C PRO A 51 36.48 41.24 -10.08
N CYS A 52 37.27 41.48 -9.02
CA CYS A 52 38.55 42.16 -9.09
C CYS A 52 39.73 41.20 -9.05
N GLU A 53 40.52 41.10 -10.13
CA GLU A 53 41.70 40.22 -10.18
C GLU A 53 42.92 40.78 -9.43
N LYS A 54 42.83 41.98 -8.86
CA LYS A 54 43.95 42.69 -8.20
C LYS A 54 43.84 42.73 -6.67
N VAL A 55 42.91 41.98 -6.07
CA VAL A 55 42.71 41.94 -4.61
C VAL A 55 43.62 40.86 -4.01
N PRO A 56 44.28 41.12 -2.86
CA PRO A 56 45.05 40.09 -2.15
C PRO A 56 44.16 38.93 -1.67
N GLU A 57 44.64 37.68 -1.79
CA GLU A 57 43.85 36.47 -1.50
C GLU A 57 43.21 36.47 -0.11
N ASN A 58 43.92 36.94 0.92
CA ASN A 58 43.38 37.00 2.28
C ASN A 58 42.19 37.96 2.44
N VAL A 59 42.17 39.06 1.68
CA VAL A 59 41.05 40.02 1.66
C VAL A 59 39.89 39.44 0.84
N GLU A 60 40.19 38.79 -0.28
CA GLU A 60 39.18 38.13 -1.11
C GLU A 60 38.47 37.00 -0.36
N GLU A 61 39.23 36.11 0.28
CA GLU A 61 38.70 34.98 1.05
C GLU A 61 37.83 35.44 2.23
N TYR A 62 38.26 36.47 2.97
CA TYR A 62 37.48 37.03 4.07
C TYR A 62 36.12 37.57 3.60
N PHE A 63 36.10 38.38 2.54
CA PHE A 63 34.84 38.92 2.03
C PHE A 63 33.97 37.85 1.36
N ARG A 64 34.58 36.84 0.71
CA ARG A 64 33.86 35.69 0.16
C ARG A 64 33.15 34.90 1.26
N ASN A 65 33.85 34.57 2.33
CA ASN A 65 33.30 33.82 3.46
C ASN A 65 32.24 34.63 4.23
N THR A 66 32.46 35.94 4.39
CA THR A 66 31.47 36.84 5.00
C THR A 66 30.18 36.91 4.19
N LEU A 67 30.27 37.00 2.85
CA LEU A 67 29.10 37.07 1.96
C LEU A 67 28.37 35.74 1.84
N LEU A 68 29.10 34.62 1.82
CA LEU A 68 28.50 33.28 1.85
C LEU A 68 27.80 33.03 3.20
N GLY A 69 28.34 33.54 4.30
CA GLY A 69 27.69 33.52 5.61
C GLY A 69 26.43 34.41 5.69
N GLU A 70 26.44 35.60 5.06
CA GLU A 70 25.29 36.51 4.99
C GLU A 70 24.12 35.94 4.12
N LEU A 71 24.39 35.01 3.19
CA LEU A 71 23.35 34.31 2.40
C LEU A 71 22.60 33.22 3.19
N HIS A 72 23.09 32.81 4.36
CA HIS A 72 22.49 31.77 5.21
C HIS A 72 21.60 32.29 6.36
N HIS A 73 21.39 33.61 6.49
CA HIS A 73 20.50 34.19 7.50
C HIS A 73 19.78 35.47 7.04
N PRO A 74 18.53 35.39 6.54
CA PRO A 74 17.69 36.57 6.37
C PRO A 74 16.88 36.78 7.66
N ASP A 75 17.47 37.48 8.63
CA ASP A 75 16.78 38.42 9.54
C ASP A 75 17.58 38.63 10.83
N ARG A 76 18.34 39.74 10.89
CA ARG A 76 18.49 40.49 12.14
C ARG A 76 18.51 42.01 11.89
N PRO A 77 17.95 42.80 12.83
CA PRO A 77 17.56 44.18 12.60
C PRO A 77 18.74 45.16 12.76
N ARG A 78 18.76 46.20 11.92
CA ARG A 78 19.72 47.32 12.00
C ARG A 78 19.52 48.12 13.30
N LYS A 79 20.54 48.13 14.16
CA LYS A 79 20.74 49.15 15.20
C LYS A 79 21.55 50.32 14.62
N SER A 80 21.06 51.55 14.79
CA SER A 80 21.93 52.74 14.92
C SER A 80 21.59 53.45 16.23
N LYS A 81 22.62 54.00 16.87
CA LYS A 81 22.63 54.56 18.22
C LYS A 81 23.10 56.03 18.13
N VAL A 82 22.25 56.97 18.55
CA VAL A 82 22.49 58.15 19.45
C VAL A 82 23.45 59.25 18.91
N CYS A 83 23.27 60.58 19.03
CA CYS A 83 22.70 61.48 20.04
C CYS A 83 22.49 62.92 19.48
N SER A 84 21.51 63.70 19.99
CA SER A 84 21.71 65.06 20.55
C SER A 84 20.42 65.67 21.15
N ASN A 85 20.61 66.39 22.26
CA ASN A 85 19.64 66.88 23.26
C ASN A 85 18.72 68.04 22.81
N SER A 86 17.54 68.16 23.45
CA SER A 86 17.21 69.18 24.48
C SER A 86 15.75 69.68 24.46
N ASN A 87 15.17 69.76 25.68
CA ASN A 87 14.06 70.61 26.17
C ASN A 87 12.64 70.40 25.58
N GLY A 88 11.55 70.35 26.35
CA GLY A 88 11.37 70.74 27.75
C GLY A 88 10.00 70.35 28.33
N VAL A 89 9.93 70.56 29.65
CA VAL A 89 8.85 70.32 30.60
C VAL A 89 7.61 71.16 30.31
N LYS A 90 6.39 70.64 30.52
CA LYS A 90 5.34 71.33 31.30
C LYS A 90 4.19 70.43 31.80
N ARG A 91 3.90 70.71 33.06
CA ARG A 91 3.00 70.17 34.09
C ARG A 91 1.55 70.71 33.94
N ILE A 92 0.60 70.11 34.67
CA ILE A 92 -0.72 70.66 35.13
C ILE A 92 -1.87 70.50 34.08
N LYS A 93 -3.15 70.13 34.34
CA LYS A 93 -4.06 70.16 35.52
C LYS A 93 -5.20 69.12 35.40
N LEU A 94 -5.74 68.77 36.57
CA LEU A 94 -7.06 68.17 36.82
C LEU A 94 -8.16 69.26 36.86
N GLU A 95 -9.43 68.83 36.94
CA GLU A 95 -10.69 69.59 37.19
C GLU A 95 -11.40 70.18 35.97
N ALA A 96 -12.72 70.27 35.88
CA ALA A 96 -13.89 69.61 36.48
C ALA A 96 -15.11 70.38 35.95
N THR A 97 -16.20 69.71 35.59
CA THR A 97 -17.60 70.22 35.62
C THR A 97 -18.49 69.01 35.26
N GLN A 98 -19.13 68.33 36.22
CA GLN A 98 -20.47 68.63 36.79
C GLN A 98 -21.54 68.82 35.72
N ASN A 99 -22.77 68.29 35.78
CA ASN A 99 -23.54 67.42 36.69
C ASN A 99 -24.88 67.19 35.95
N ALA A 100 -25.56 66.07 36.19
CA ALA A 100 -26.98 66.04 36.59
C ALA A 100 -27.56 64.61 36.49
N ASN A 101 -28.00 64.14 37.66
CA ASN A 101 -28.77 62.92 37.93
C ASN A 101 -30.16 62.94 37.27
N TYR A 102 -30.81 61.77 37.16
CA TYR A 102 -32.09 61.50 37.83
C TYR A 102 -32.38 59.98 37.85
N GLU A 103 -32.82 59.52 39.02
CA GLU A 103 -33.27 58.17 39.38
C GLU A 103 -34.74 57.91 39.03
N SER A 104 -35.15 56.64 39.24
CA SER A 104 -36.51 56.16 39.59
C SER A 104 -37.40 55.76 38.41
N GLY A 105 -38.13 54.63 38.39
CA GLY A 105 -38.39 53.58 39.38
C GLY A 105 -39.64 52.74 38.95
N GLY A 106 -39.76 51.50 39.47
CA GLY A 106 -40.97 50.63 39.52
C GLY A 106 -41.45 49.97 38.21
N HIS A 107 -41.97 48.74 38.13
CA HIS A 107 -42.51 47.77 39.11
C HIS A 107 -42.65 46.37 38.45
N GLU A 108 -42.47 45.29 39.24
CA GLU A 108 -43.10 43.92 39.25
C GLU A 108 -43.43 43.19 37.91
N ASP A 109 -43.23 41.87 37.71
CA ASP A 109 -43.41 40.72 38.60
C ASP A 109 -42.81 39.39 38.03
N VAL A 110 -42.73 38.40 38.92
CA VAL A 110 -42.07 37.06 38.96
C VAL A 110 -42.25 36.06 37.78
N LYS A 111 -41.15 35.40 37.34
CA LYS A 111 -40.94 33.91 37.38
C LYS A 111 -39.55 33.48 36.85
N SER A 112 -38.93 32.57 37.59
CA SER A 112 -37.65 31.90 37.36
C SER A 112 -37.69 30.88 36.22
N GLU A 113 -36.62 30.77 35.42
CA GLU A 113 -35.95 29.49 35.14
C GLU A 113 -34.61 29.68 34.41
N LEU A 114 -33.75 28.71 34.69
CA LEU A 114 -32.33 28.56 34.44
C LEU A 114 -32.08 28.19 32.97
N GLU A 115 -31.28 28.95 32.21
CA GLU A 115 -30.69 28.42 30.97
C GLU A 115 -29.36 29.11 30.58
N GLY A 116 -28.41 28.27 30.19
CA GLY A 116 -26.99 28.58 30.02
C GLY A 116 -26.69 29.56 28.89
N SER A 117 -25.79 30.49 29.17
CA SER A 117 -25.27 31.45 28.19
C SER A 117 -24.25 30.77 27.27
N THR A 118 -24.67 30.53 26.04
CA THR A 118 -23.80 30.25 24.90
C THR A 118 -22.91 31.48 24.67
N GLN A 119 -21.63 31.40 25.03
CA GLN A 119 -20.66 32.43 24.67
C GLN A 119 -20.49 32.47 23.15
N HIS A 120 -21.17 33.41 22.52
CA HIS A 120 -20.86 33.90 21.18
C HIS A 120 -19.40 34.39 21.17
N VAL A 121 -18.52 33.63 20.53
CA VAL A 121 -17.18 34.11 20.14
C VAL A 121 -17.39 35.20 19.10
N SER A 122 -17.34 36.44 19.56
CA SER A 122 -17.38 37.63 18.73
C SER A 122 -16.01 37.80 18.06
N LEU A 123 -16.00 37.81 16.72
CA LEU A 123 -14.85 38.23 15.92
C LEU A 123 -14.38 39.63 16.36
N PRO A 124 -13.07 39.91 16.42
CA PRO A 124 -12.58 41.21 16.88
C PRO A 124 -12.94 42.28 15.85
N SER A 125 -13.93 43.11 16.16
CA SER A 125 -14.23 44.34 15.41
C SER A 125 -13.13 45.36 15.70
N ARG A 126 -12.11 45.38 14.85
CA ARG A 126 -11.08 46.42 14.85
C ARG A 126 -11.68 47.65 14.17
N ARG A 127 -12.05 48.68 14.95
CA ARG A 127 -12.42 50.00 14.42
C ARG A 127 -11.29 50.50 13.51
N ILE A 128 -11.58 50.64 12.22
CA ILE A 128 -10.67 51.22 11.24
C ILE A 128 -10.68 52.73 11.44
N GLY A 129 -9.64 53.24 12.09
CA GLY A 129 -9.24 54.64 11.93
C GLY A 129 -8.68 54.84 10.51
N SER A 130 -8.97 56.00 9.93
CA SER A 130 -8.61 56.44 8.58
C SER A 130 -7.26 55.90 8.07
N LEU A 131 -7.30 55.07 7.03
CA LEU A 131 -6.13 54.58 6.28
C LEU A 131 -6.18 55.17 4.86
N THR A 132 -5.04 55.66 4.38
CA THR A 132 -4.85 56.20 3.03
C THR A 132 -4.98 55.12 1.95
N GLY A 133 -5.47 55.49 0.76
CA GLY A 133 -5.90 54.57 -0.31
C GLY A 133 -4.91 53.51 -0.80
N SER A 134 -3.59 53.66 -0.58
CA SER A 134 -2.59 52.65 -0.97
C SER A 134 -2.53 51.43 -0.03
N ASP A 135 -2.84 51.62 1.25
CA ASP A 135 -2.78 50.55 2.25
C ASP A 135 -4.02 49.66 2.22
N THR A 136 -5.17 50.23 1.84
CA THR A 136 -6.42 49.51 1.61
C THR A 136 -6.32 48.55 0.42
N GLU A 137 -5.67 48.94 -0.67
CA GLU A 137 -5.48 48.05 -1.83
C GLU A 137 -4.53 46.88 -1.55
N LYS A 138 -3.39 47.10 -0.87
CA LYS A 138 -2.48 46.01 -0.49
C LYS A 138 -3.14 45.03 0.48
N THR A 139 -3.90 45.55 1.44
CA THR A 139 -4.66 44.74 2.40
C THR A 139 -5.74 43.92 1.70
N ASN A 140 -6.47 44.52 0.74
CA ASN A 140 -7.48 43.81 -0.05
C ASN A 140 -6.86 42.72 -0.96
N ARG A 141 -5.71 42.97 -1.60
CA ARG A 141 -5.00 41.95 -2.40
C ARG A 141 -4.49 40.79 -1.55
N SER A 142 -3.95 41.07 -0.37
CA SER A 142 -3.50 40.05 0.59
C SER A 142 -4.65 39.18 1.08
N LEU A 143 -5.79 39.79 1.41
CA LEU A 143 -7.00 39.06 1.85
C LEU A 143 -7.63 38.23 0.72
N SER A 144 -7.64 38.75 -0.51
CA SER A 144 -8.07 38.02 -1.71
C SER A 144 -7.17 36.81 -1.98
N TRP A 145 -5.85 36.98 -1.87
CA TRP A 145 -4.89 35.88 -2.02
C TRP A 145 -5.08 34.78 -0.96
N GLN A 146 -5.28 35.15 0.32
CA GLN A 146 -5.58 34.18 1.38
C GLN A 146 -6.88 33.42 1.10
N THR A 147 -7.90 34.09 0.57
CA THR A 147 -9.15 33.45 0.16
C THR A 147 -8.92 32.46 -0.98
N GLN A 148 -8.16 32.86 -2.01
CA GLN A 148 -7.77 31.97 -3.12
C GLN A 148 -6.98 30.75 -2.64
N LYS A 149 -6.07 30.93 -1.68
CA LYS A 149 -5.32 29.82 -1.06
C LYS A 149 -6.23 28.89 -0.28
N SER A 150 -7.17 29.40 0.52
CA SER A 150 -8.15 28.56 1.24
C SER A 150 -9.03 27.75 0.28
N ILE A 151 -9.49 28.37 -0.81
CA ILE A 151 -10.24 27.66 -1.86
C ILE A 151 -9.35 26.59 -2.51
N GLY A 152 -8.10 26.91 -2.87
CA GLY A 152 -7.19 25.92 -3.44
C GLY A 152 -6.87 24.76 -2.49
N ARG A 153 -6.73 25.05 -1.19
CA ARG A 153 -6.53 24.03 -0.15
C ARG A 153 -7.72 23.07 -0.11
N PHE A 154 -8.96 23.58 -0.17
CA PHE A 154 -10.16 22.75 -0.23
C PHE A 154 -10.17 21.79 -1.43
N PHE A 155 -9.77 22.26 -2.62
CA PHE A 155 -9.69 21.41 -3.81
C PHE A 155 -8.64 20.30 -3.65
N ILE A 156 -7.47 20.64 -3.11
CA ILE A 156 -6.35 19.71 -2.91
C ILE A 156 -6.71 18.66 -1.84
N GLU A 157 -7.20 19.08 -0.67
CA GLU A 157 -7.54 18.19 0.46
C GLU A 157 -8.62 17.16 0.09
N ASN A 158 -9.54 17.52 -0.79
CA ASN A 158 -10.64 16.65 -1.20
C ASN A 158 -10.38 15.94 -2.54
N GLY A 159 -9.24 16.19 -3.18
CA GLY A 159 -8.92 15.61 -4.50
C GLY A 159 -9.94 15.98 -5.58
N ILE A 160 -10.51 17.19 -5.50
CA ILE A 160 -11.52 17.70 -6.44
C ILE A 160 -10.81 18.10 -7.74
N ASP A 161 -11.38 17.70 -8.88
CA ASP A 161 -10.88 18.15 -10.18
C ASP A 161 -10.92 19.68 -10.28
N PHE A 162 -9.79 20.31 -10.59
CA PHE A 162 -9.68 21.77 -10.65
C PHE A 162 -10.58 22.42 -11.72
N SER A 163 -11.13 21.65 -12.66
CA SER A 163 -12.16 22.14 -13.60
C SER A 163 -13.47 22.51 -12.90
N VAL A 164 -13.76 21.93 -11.73
CA VAL A 164 -14.97 22.25 -10.94
C VAL A 164 -15.01 23.71 -10.51
N ALA A 165 -13.85 24.38 -10.36
CA ALA A 165 -13.77 25.81 -10.04
C ALA A 165 -14.41 26.70 -11.12
N ASN A 166 -14.49 26.20 -12.37
CA ASN A 166 -15.13 26.90 -13.48
C ASN A 166 -16.65 26.61 -13.58
N SER A 167 -17.18 25.67 -12.79
CA SER A 167 -18.59 25.31 -12.87
C SER A 167 -19.50 26.46 -12.40
N PRO A 168 -20.62 26.74 -13.08
CA PRO A 168 -21.55 27.79 -12.66
C PRO A 168 -22.03 27.59 -11.22
N SER A 169 -22.39 26.37 -10.85
CA SER A 169 -22.89 26.03 -9.51
C SER A 169 -21.86 26.30 -8.40
N PHE A 170 -20.57 26.01 -8.62
CA PHE A 170 -19.53 26.35 -7.65
C PHE A 170 -19.38 27.86 -7.48
N ARG A 171 -19.42 28.61 -8.59
CA ARG A 171 -19.33 30.07 -8.56
C ARG A 171 -20.55 30.68 -7.89
N ASP A 172 -21.74 30.17 -8.16
CA ASP A 172 -22.98 30.59 -7.53
C ASP A 172 -22.97 30.31 -6.03
N MET A 173 -22.46 29.15 -5.60
CA MET A 173 -22.26 28.82 -4.19
C MET A 173 -21.33 29.83 -3.51
N ILE A 174 -20.15 30.09 -4.07
CA ILE A 174 -19.19 31.04 -3.49
C ILE A 174 -19.77 32.46 -3.48
N ASN A 175 -20.44 32.88 -4.55
CA ASN A 175 -21.09 34.20 -4.64
C ASN A 175 -22.23 34.36 -3.63
N ALA A 176 -23.06 33.34 -3.45
CA ALA A 176 -24.14 33.33 -2.46
C ALA A 176 -23.60 33.44 -1.01
N THR A 177 -22.44 32.83 -0.75
CA THR A 177 -21.78 32.88 0.56
C THR A 177 -21.12 34.26 0.81
N LEU A 178 -20.65 34.92 -0.26
CA LEU A 178 -19.96 36.21 -0.22
C LEU A 178 -20.87 37.43 -0.45
N CYS A 179 -22.21 37.25 -0.41
CA CYS A 179 -23.25 38.27 -0.70
C CYS A 179 -23.06 39.65 -0.04
N HIS A 180 -22.26 39.76 1.04
CA HIS A 180 -22.02 41.02 1.76
C HIS A 180 -20.80 41.82 1.25
N SER A 181 -20.12 41.40 0.18
CA SER A 181 -18.99 42.13 -0.42
C SER A 181 -18.77 41.78 -1.92
N PRO A 182 -19.71 42.15 -2.81
CA PRO A 182 -19.54 41.90 -4.25
C PRO A 182 -18.28 42.60 -4.79
N GLY A 183 -17.40 41.83 -5.44
CA GLY A 183 -16.18 42.33 -6.11
C GLY A 183 -14.90 42.37 -5.26
N LYS A 184 -14.93 41.97 -3.97
CA LYS A 184 -13.75 42.05 -3.08
C LYS A 184 -12.89 40.77 -3.04
N TYR A 185 -13.47 39.64 -3.44
CA TYR A 185 -12.83 38.33 -3.37
C TYR A 185 -12.93 37.66 -4.73
N GLU A 186 -11.78 37.27 -5.28
CA GLU A 186 -11.71 36.60 -6.58
C GLU A 186 -11.62 35.08 -6.39
N ILE A 187 -12.48 34.32 -7.09
CA ILE A 187 -12.36 32.86 -7.19
C ILE A 187 -11.08 32.52 -7.96
N PRO A 188 -10.23 31.61 -7.47
CA PRO A 188 -9.00 31.26 -8.19
C PRO A 188 -9.34 30.57 -9.51
N SER A 189 -8.60 30.95 -10.58
CA SER A 189 -8.74 30.29 -11.89
C SER A 189 -8.16 28.88 -11.86
N CYS A 190 -8.61 28.04 -12.80
CA CYS A 190 -8.07 26.69 -12.98
C CYS A 190 -6.53 26.69 -13.14
N ASP A 191 -5.97 27.69 -13.83
CA ASP A 191 -4.51 27.82 -14.02
C ASP A 191 -3.77 28.14 -12.71
N LYS A 192 -4.35 29.02 -11.88
CA LYS A 192 -3.81 29.31 -10.53
C LYS A 192 -3.87 28.07 -9.63
N LEU A 193 -4.93 27.27 -9.74
CA LEU A 193 -5.11 26.02 -9.00
C LEU A 193 -4.18 24.90 -9.49
N LYS A 194 -3.76 24.90 -10.76
CA LYS A 194 -2.80 23.94 -11.32
C LYS A 194 -1.34 24.31 -11.10
N GLY A 195 -1.04 25.58 -10.82
CA GLY A 195 0.34 26.09 -10.75
C GLY A 195 0.66 26.77 -9.43
N LEU A 196 0.39 28.08 -9.37
CA LEU A 196 0.88 28.98 -8.32
C LEU A 196 0.41 28.58 -6.91
N ILE A 197 -0.85 28.19 -6.74
CA ILE A 197 -1.43 27.92 -5.42
C ILE A 197 -0.83 26.63 -4.81
N PRO A 198 -0.77 25.48 -5.52
CA PRO A 198 -0.07 24.30 -5.03
C PRO A 198 1.39 24.57 -4.66
N GLN A 199 2.15 25.29 -5.49
CA GLN A 199 3.57 25.57 -5.23
C GLN A 199 3.79 26.34 -3.93
N GLU A 200 2.99 27.39 -3.70
CA GLU A 200 3.05 28.18 -2.47
C GLU A 200 2.59 27.39 -1.24
N GLN A 201 1.60 26.50 -1.39
CA GLN A 201 1.15 25.64 -0.30
C GLN A 201 2.17 24.54 0.05
N VAL A 202 2.83 23.95 -0.94
CA VAL A 202 3.94 23.00 -0.72
C VAL A 202 5.06 23.68 0.05
N LYS A 203 5.44 24.91 -0.35
CA LYS A 203 6.48 25.67 0.32
C LYS A 203 6.14 25.97 1.78
N GLU A 204 4.93 26.47 2.05
CA GLU A 204 4.47 26.70 3.43
C GLU A 204 4.43 25.41 4.26
N MET A 205 4.06 24.29 3.63
CA MET A 205 4.05 22.99 4.29
C MET A 205 5.46 22.49 4.58
N GLN A 206 6.41 22.67 3.67
CA GLN A 206 7.82 22.34 3.91
C GLN A 206 8.39 23.18 5.05
N GLU A 207 8.14 24.49 5.06
CA GLU A 207 8.55 25.36 6.17
C GLU A 207 7.91 24.94 7.50
N HIS A 208 6.67 24.46 7.47
CA HIS A 208 6.01 23.92 8.66
C HIS A 208 6.63 22.59 9.12
N ALA A 209 6.89 21.67 8.19
CA ALA A 209 7.56 20.41 8.48
C ALA A 209 8.95 20.65 9.07
N GLU A 210 9.73 21.57 8.52
CA GLU A 210 11.03 21.95 9.07
C GLU A 210 10.91 22.51 10.50
N ARG A 211 9.92 23.35 10.80
CA ARG A 211 9.69 23.82 12.19
C ARG A 211 9.44 22.65 13.15
N ILE A 212 8.71 21.63 12.73
CA ILE A 212 8.48 20.42 13.54
C ILE A 212 9.77 19.60 13.65
N ARG A 213 10.54 19.43 12.56
CA ARG A 213 11.82 18.70 12.54
C ARG A 213 12.82 19.22 13.58
N HIS A 214 12.90 20.53 13.77
CA HIS A 214 13.76 21.12 14.81
C HIS A 214 13.43 20.66 16.24
N SER A 215 12.19 20.23 16.50
CA SER A 215 11.78 19.72 17.82
C SER A 215 12.20 18.27 18.08
N TRP A 216 12.59 17.51 17.06
CA TRP A 216 12.94 16.09 17.20
C TRP A 216 14.19 15.88 18.06
N ALA A 217 15.13 16.81 18.05
CA ALA A 217 16.32 16.72 18.88
C ALA A 217 16.01 16.77 20.39
N SER A 218 15.00 17.56 20.79
CA SER A 218 14.63 17.74 22.20
C SER A 218 13.57 16.73 22.68
N THR A 219 12.61 16.40 21.81
CA THR A 219 11.47 15.53 22.17
C THR A 219 11.64 14.08 21.70
N GLY A 220 12.58 13.81 20.81
CA GLY A 220 12.64 12.54 20.07
C GLY A 220 11.46 12.39 19.11
N CYS A 221 11.47 11.33 18.31
CA CYS A 221 10.37 10.99 17.43
C CYS A 221 10.22 9.47 17.22
N SER A 222 9.01 9.08 16.84
CA SER A 222 8.65 7.70 16.49
C SER A 222 8.42 7.60 14.99
N ILE A 223 9.04 6.63 14.32
CA ILE A 223 8.75 6.35 12.91
C ILE A 223 7.56 5.37 12.86
N LEU A 224 6.49 5.73 12.18
CA LEU A 224 5.28 4.93 12.01
C LEU A 224 5.29 4.30 10.62
N LEU A 225 5.18 2.97 10.58
CA LEU A 225 5.09 2.19 9.35
C LEU A 225 3.62 1.89 9.03
N ASP A 226 3.03 2.67 8.12
CA ASP A 226 1.66 2.46 7.65
C ASP A 226 1.66 1.54 6.43
N GLY A 227 1.68 0.23 6.68
CA GLY A 227 1.67 -0.79 5.63
C GLY A 227 0.28 -1.31 5.29
N TRP A 228 0.05 -1.61 4.01
CA TRP A 228 -1.14 -2.35 3.57
C TRP A 228 -0.90 -3.09 2.25
N ILE A 229 -1.78 -4.06 1.99
CA ILE A 229 -1.82 -4.78 0.72
C ILE A 229 -2.88 -4.12 -0.17
N ASP A 230 -2.51 -3.79 -1.40
CA ASP A 230 -3.41 -3.26 -2.42
C ASP A 230 -4.29 -4.39 -2.96
N ASP A 231 -5.51 -4.54 -2.45
CA ASP A 231 -6.46 -5.61 -2.81
C ASP A 231 -6.70 -5.78 -4.33
N GLN A 232 -6.51 -4.72 -5.12
CA GLN A 232 -6.73 -4.76 -6.57
C GLN A 232 -5.54 -5.35 -7.35
N ASN A 233 -4.31 -5.14 -6.86
CA ASN A 233 -3.08 -5.46 -7.59
C ASN A 233 -2.12 -6.37 -6.79
N GLY A 234 -2.47 -6.76 -5.57
CA GLY A 234 -1.63 -7.57 -4.67
C GLY A 234 -0.34 -6.90 -4.17
N ARG A 235 -0.20 -5.58 -4.36
CA ARG A 235 1.04 -4.85 -4.04
C ARG A 235 1.15 -4.54 -2.55
N ASN A 236 2.34 -4.70 -1.98
CA ASN A 236 2.65 -4.34 -0.61
C ASN A 236 3.20 -2.91 -0.58
N LEU A 237 2.41 -1.99 -0.02
CA LEU A 237 2.75 -0.57 0.03
C LEU A 237 2.98 -0.15 1.48
N VAL A 238 3.84 0.84 1.70
CA VAL A 238 4.11 1.41 3.02
C VAL A 238 4.28 2.92 2.95
N ASN A 239 3.65 3.66 3.88
CA ASN A 239 3.97 5.06 4.11
C ASN A 239 4.89 5.18 5.33
N PHE A 240 5.91 6.02 5.22
CA PHE A 240 6.81 6.38 6.32
C PHE A 240 6.40 7.73 6.90
N ILE A 241 6.03 7.74 8.18
CA ILE A 241 5.55 8.93 8.89
C ILE A 241 6.35 9.07 10.18
N VAL A 242 6.72 10.29 10.55
CA VAL A 242 7.46 10.58 11.78
C VAL A 242 6.55 11.32 12.73
N ASP A 243 6.30 10.76 13.91
CA ASP A 243 5.44 11.34 14.93
C ASP A 243 6.25 11.93 16.08
N CYS A 244 5.89 13.14 16.48
CA CYS A 244 6.39 13.79 17.71
C CYS A 244 5.26 14.64 18.33
N PRO A 245 5.43 15.18 19.55
CA PRO A 245 4.39 15.99 20.20
C PRO A 245 3.89 17.16 19.35
N GLN A 246 4.78 17.78 18.56
CA GLN A 246 4.41 18.91 17.69
C GLN A 246 3.54 18.48 16.51
N GLY A 247 3.55 17.21 16.11
CA GLY A 247 2.70 16.66 15.06
C GLY A 247 3.41 15.61 14.20
N PRO A 248 2.63 14.78 13.48
CA PRO A 248 3.20 13.85 12.52
C PRO A 248 3.67 14.57 11.25
N ILE A 249 4.72 14.06 10.65
CA ILE A 249 5.22 14.44 9.33
C ILE A 249 5.29 13.21 8.45
N TYR A 250 4.59 13.23 7.32
CA TYR A 250 4.79 12.26 6.26
C TYR A 250 6.11 12.54 5.53
N LEU A 251 6.95 11.51 5.40
CA LEU A 251 8.19 11.58 4.63
C LEU A 251 7.91 11.23 3.17
N TRP A 252 7.62 9.95 2.91
CA TRP A 252 7.38 9.41 1.57
C TRP A 252 6.70 8.02 1.66
N SER A 253 6.31 7.47 0.50
CA SER A 253 5.66 6.16 0.37
C SER A 253 6.48 5.25 -0.54
N SER A 254 6.49 3.95 -0.26
CA SER A 254 7.20 2.93 -1.02
C SER A 254 6.31 1.78 -1.46
N ASP A 255 6.66 1.18 -2.61
CA ASP A 255 6.19 -0.15 -3.01
C ASP A 255 7.28 -1.17 -2.66
N VAL A 256 7.00 -2.00 -1.66
CA VAL A 256 7.94 -3.00 -1.13
C VAL A 256 7.62 -4.41 -1.64
N THR A 257 6.74 -4.55 -2.63
CA THR A 257 6.30 -5.86 -3.16
C THR A 257 7.48 -6.72 -3.62
N ALA A 258 8.45 -6.13 -4.31
CA ALA A 258 9.61 -6.85 -4.81
C ALA A 258 10.63 -7.23 -3.72
N ALA A 259 10.58 -6.56 -2.57
CA ALA A 259 11.52 -6.75 -1.46
C ALA A 259 10.90 -7.53 -0.29
N ILE A 260 9.65 -8.00 -0.39
CA ILE A 260 8.91 -8.56 0.75
C ILE A 260 9.57 -9.79 1.36
N ASP A 261 10.24 -10.59 0.52
CA ASP A 261 10.96 -11.80 0.92
C ASP A 261 12.44 -11.53 1.23
N ASP A 262 12.94 -10.32 0.95
CA ASP A 262 14.30 -9.88 1.22
C ASP A 262 14.34 -8.98 2.47
N VAL A 263 14.52 -9.62 3.61
CA VAL A 263 14.57 -8.94 4.92
C VAL A 263 15.73 -7.95 5.01
N ASP A 264 16.86 -8.22 4.34
CA ASP A 264 18.02 -7.31 4.35
C ASP A 264 17.75 -6.06 3.51
N ALA A 265 17.10 -6.19 2.34
CA ALA A 265 16.69 -5.03 1.54
C ALA A 265 15.69 -4.14 2.28
N LEU A 266 14.72 -4.74 2.99
CA LEU A 266 13.78 -3.99 3.81
C LEU A 266 14.46 -3.33 5.02
N GLN A 267 15.47 -3.97 5.60
CA GLN A 267 16.26 -3.38 6.67
C GLN A 267 17.05 -2.16 6.15
N LEU A 268 17.71 -2.27 5.00
CA LEU A 268 18.40 -1.14 4.36
C LEU A 268 17.47 0.03 4.05
N LEU A 269 16.22 -0.27 3.66
CA LEU A 269 15.19 0.74 3.48
C LEU A 269 14.90 1.49 4.78
N LEU A 270 14.76 0.77 5.89
CA LEU A 270 14.52 1.36 7.22
C LEU A 270 15.73 2.15 7.72
N ASP A 271 16.94 1.64 7.53
CA ASP A 271 18.17 2.33 7.91
C ASP A 271 18.27 3.68 7.18
N GLY A 272 17.94 3.71 5.88
CA GLY A 272 17.85 4.96 5.11
C GLY A 272 16.80 5.95 5.66
N VAL A 273 15.66 5.47 6.15
CA VAL A 273 14.65 6.32 6.80
C VAL A 273 15.16 6.86 8.14
N ILE A 274 15.85 6.03 8.94
CA ILE A 274 16.44 6.45 10.22
C ILE A 274 17.53 7.50 9.98
N GLU A 275 18.37 7.32 8.96
CA GLU A 275 19.38 8.30 8.55
C GLU A 275 18.76 9.61 8.10
N GLU A 276 17.67 9.58 7.31
CA GLU A 276 16.94 10.78 6.87
C GLU A 276 16.37 11.58 8.06
N VAL A 277 15.88 10.89 9.10
CA VAL A 277 15.34 11.52 10.32
C VAL A 277 16.44 11.95 11.30
N GLY A 278 17.59 11.30 11.23
CA GLY A 278 18.71 11.43 12.15
C GLY A 278 18.62 10.40 13.28
N VAL A 279 19.60 9.50 13.33
CA VAL A 279 19.64 8.34 14.25
C VAL A 279 19.43 8.73 15.72
N HIS A 280 19.96 9.88 16.17
CA HIS A 280 19.84 10.35 17.56
C HIS A 280 18.47 10.93 17.94
N ASN A 281 17.62 11.18 16.94
CA ASN A 281 16.26 11.70 17.11
C ASN A 281 15.24 10.56 17.25
N VAL A 282 15.49 9.42 16.60
CA VAL A 282 14.57 8.28 16.56
C VAL A 282 14.62 7.52 17.88
N VAL A 283 13.48 7.42 18.56
CA VAL A 283 13.33 6.63 19.79
C VAL A 283 12.81 5.23 19.48
N GLN A 284 11.85 5.13 18.57
CA GLN A 284 11.25 3.85 18.19
C GLN A 284 10.69 3.83 16.76
N ILE A 285 10.48 2.63 16.25
CA ILE A 285 9.70 2.33 15.04
C ILE A 285 8.44 1.57 15.46
N ILE A 286 7.27 2.04 15.01
CA ILE A 286 5.97 1.42 15.30
C ILE A 286 5.42 0.78 14.04
N ALA A 287 5.29 -0.55 14.06
CA ALA A 287 4.65 -1.31 12.99
C ALA A 287 3.13 -1.38 13.18
N ILE A 288 2.39 -1.32 12.07
CA ILE A 288 0.93 -1.50 12.06
C ILE A 288 0.50 -2.97 12.14
N SER A 289 1.42 -3.92 11.90
CA SER A 289 1.16 -5.36 11.86
C SER A 289 2.24 -6.13 12.61
N THR A 290 1.83 -7.20 13.29
CA THR A 290 2.72 -8.19 13.93
C THR A 290 3.20 -9.28 12.96
N THR A 291 2.62 -9.35 11.76
CA THR A 291 2.82 -10.45 10.81
C THR A 291 3.26 -9.96 9.43
N GLY A 292 3.64 -10.91 8.57
CA GLY A 292 4.20 -10.62 7.25
C GLY A 292 5.60 -10.01 7.36
N TRP A 293 6.00 -9.25 6.34
CA TRP A 293 7.34 -8.67 6.27
C TRP A 293 7.67 -7.78 7.46
N MET A 294 6.70 -7.04 8.02
CA MET A 294 6.92 -6.20 9.19
C MET A 294 7.31 -7.01 10.43
N GLY A 295 6.69 -8.17 10.64
CA GLY A 295 7.07 -9.06 11.73
C GLY A 295 8.48 -9.64 11.55
N HIS A 296 8.81 -10.05 10.32
CA HIS A 296 10.13 -10.61 9.99
C HIS A 296 11.25 -9.57 10.11
N VAL A 297 11.05 -8.39 9.53
CA VAL A 297 11.98 -7.26 9.59
C VAL A 297 12.10 -6.73 11.01
N GLY A 298 11.00 -6.61 11.75
CA GLY A 298 11.04 -6.17 13.14
C GLY A 298 11.87 -7.08 14.04
N LYS A 299 11.70 -8.40 13.91
CA LYS A 299 12.54 -9.37 14.63
C LYS A 299 14.02 -9.20 14.28
N ARG A 300 14.33 -9.08 12.99
CA ARG A 300 15.71 -8.87 12.51
C ARG A 300 16.30 -7.54 13.00
N PHE A 301 15.48 -6.49 13.03
CA PHE A 301 15.85 -5.16 13.47
C PHE A 301 16.26 -5.18 14.95
N MET A 302 15.48 -5.83 15.81
CA MET A 302 15.80 -5.96 17.25
C MET A 302 17.10 -6.75 17.53
N GLU A 303 17.49 -7.68 16.65
CA GLU A 303 18.75 -8.43 16.80
C GLU A 303 20.00 -7.58 16.49
N ARG A 304 19.89 -6.64 15.55
CA ARG A 304 21.02 -5.83 15.05
C ARG A 304 21.10 -4.43 15.67
N GLN A 305 19.96 -3.76 15.84
CA GLN A 305 19.90 -2.36 16.27
C GLN A 305 19.55 -2.26 17.76
N ARG A 306 20.48 -1.74 18.57
CA ARG A 306 20.31 -1.63 20.03
C ARG A 306 19.89 -0.26 20.54
N THR A 307 19.79 0.74 19.67
CA THR A 307 19.54 2.15 20.06
C THR A 307 18.15 2.67 19.72
N VAL A 308 17.37 1.90 18.95
CA VAL A 308 16.02 2.26 18.52
C VAL A 308 15.09 1.09 18.84
N PHE A 309 13.98 1.36 19.53
CA PHE A 309 13.00 0.33 19.85
C PHE A 309 12.18 -0.07 18.63
N TRP A 310 11.81 -1.34 18.54
CA TRP A 310 10.76 -1.80 17.65
C TRP A 310 9.51 -2.11 18.49
N THR A 311 8.40 -1.47 18.17
CA THR A 311 7.11 -1.70 18.84
C THR A 311 6.00 -1.92 17.82
N VAL A 312 4.88 -2.45 18.29
CA VAL A 312 3.67 -2.62 17.49
C VAL A 312 2.60 -1.67 18.01
N SER A 313 1.78 -1.15 17.10
CA SER A 313 0.65 -0.28 17.41
C SER A 313 -0.21 -0.84 18.55
N ALA A 314 -0.38 -0.07 19.63
CA ALA A 314 -1.16 -0.49 20.79
C ALA A 314 -2.64 -0.76 20.44
N SER A 315 -3.25 0.07 19.59
CA SER A 315 -4.62 -0.17 19.11
C SER A 315 -4.72 -1.50 18.36
N HIS A 316 -3.75 -1.81 17.48
CA HIS A 316 -3.70 -3.07 16.75
C HIS A 316 -3.54 -4.28 17.70
N CYS A 317 -2.69 -4.17 18.74
CA CYS A 317 -2.53 -5.26 19.70
C CYS A 317 -3.85 -5.53 20.46
N ILE A 318 -4.57 -4.49 20.87
CA ILE A 318 -5.86 -4.66 21.55
C ILE A 318 -6.93 -5.19 20.56
N GLU A 319 -6.89 -4.77 19.30
CA GLU A 319 -7.71 -5.35 18.23
C GLU A 319 -7.46 -6.85 18.07
N LEU A 320 -6.21 -7.31 18.11
CA LEU A 320 -5.87 -8.74 18.10
C LEU A 320 -6.42 -9.46 19.35
N MET A 321 -6.46 -8.79 20.51
CA MET A 321 -7.07 -9.37 21.72
C MET A 321 -8.57 -9.57 21.52
N LEU A 322 -9.25 -8.57 20.98
CA LEU A 322 -10.68 -8.64 20.66
C LEU A 322 -10.96 -9.70 19.59
N GLU A 323 -10.10 -9.82 18.58
CA GLU A 323 -10.21 -10.85 17.54
C GLU A 323 -10.10 -12.24 18.15
N LYS A 324 -9.06 -12.52 18.95
CA LYS A 324 -8.91 -13.82 19.62
C LYS A 324 -10.08 -14.13 20.54
N ILE A 325 -10.55 -13.15 21.33
CA ILE A 325 -11.74 -13.31 22.18
C ILE A 325 -12.97 -13.65 21.33
N SER A 326 -13.15 -13.03 20.16
CA SER A 326 -14.27 -13.30 19.26
C SER A 326 -14.26 -14.72 18.68
N THR A 327 -13.08 -15.32 18.53
CA THR A 327 -12.92 -16.69 18.02
C THR A 327 -13.14 -17.80 19.04
N MET A 328 -13.27 -17.46 20.34
CA MET A 328 -13.58 -18.46 21.37
C MET A 328 -15.00 -19.02 21.15
N ASP A 329 -15.16 -20.35 21.18
CA ASP A 329 -16.45 -21.02 20.90
C ASP A 329 -17.63 -20.49 21.74
N SER A 330 -17.37 -20.14 23.00
CA SER A 330 -18.38 -19.55 23.90
C SER A 330 -18.79 -18.12 23.53
N VAL A 331 -17.94 -17.39 22.81
CA VAL A 331 -18.13 -15.99 22.40
C VAL A 331 -18.68 -15.92 20.97
N SER A 332 -18.09 -16.66 20.03
CA SER A 332 -18.47 -16.66 18.62
C SER A 332 -19.96 -16.98 18.43
N GLY A 333 -20.45 -18.03 19.10
CA GLY A 333 -21.87 -18.40 19.05
C GLY A 333 -22.83 -17.34 19.61
N ILE A 334 -22.38 -16.48 20.53
CA ILE A 334 -23.17 -15.36 21.03
C ILE A 334 -23.16 -14.19 20.03
N LEU A 335 -22.01 -13.89 19.43
CA LEU A 335 -21.89 -12.86 18.40
C LEU A 335 -22.70 -13.21 17.15
N ASP A 336 -22.78 -14.48 16.75
CA ASP A 336 -23.61 -14.92 15.61
C ASP A 336 -25.11 -14.80 15.91
N LYS A 337 -25.53 -15.15 17.14
CA LYS A 337 -26.91 -14.90 17.60
C LYS A 337 -27.25 -13.42 17.59
N ALA A 338 -26.33 -12.57 18.06
CA ALA A 338 -26.50 -11.11 18.02
C ALA A 338 -26.58 -10.58 16.59
N ARG A 339 -25.73 -11.09 15.67
CA ARG A 339 -25.78 -10.77 14.24
C ARG A 339 -27.12 -11.12 13.62
N THR A 340 -27.70 -12.26 14.01
CA THR A 340 -29.04 -12.69 13.56
C THR A 340 -30.12 -11.68 13.96
N ILE A 341 -30.09 -11.18 15.21
CA ILE A 341 -31.03 -10.16 15.71
C ILE A 341 -30.86 -8.86 14.90
N THR A 342 -29.63 -8.39 14.72
CA THR A 342 -29.37 -7.13 14.01
C THR A 342 -29.73 -7.19 12.53
N ARG A 343 -29.45 -8.32 11.87
CA ARG A 343 -29.81 -8.52 10.46
C ARG A 343 -31.32 -8.54 10.26
N PHE A 344 -32.06 -9.12 11.19
CA PHE A 344 -33.53 -9.12 11.13
C PHE A 344 -34.10 -7.72 11.29
N ILE A 345 -33.61 -6.95 12.26
CA ILE A 345 -34.12 -5.60 12.54
C ILE A 345 -33.75 -4.61 11.43
N HIS A 346 -32.50 -4.63 10.97
CA HIS A 346 -32.04 -3.70 9.93
C HIS A 346 -32.35 -4.17 8.50
N GLY A 347 -32.69 -5.45 8.30
CA GLY A 347 -33.03 -6.01 6.99
C GLY A 347 -34.43 -5.64 6.49
N ASP A 348 -35.31 -5.15 7.37
CA ASP A 348 -36.66 -4.69 7.02
C ASP A 348 -36.92 -3.30 7.62
N THR A 349 -37.17 -2.32 6.75
CA THR A 349 -37.43 -0.92 7.13
C THR A 349 -38.58 -0.79 8.13
N SER A 350 -39.61 -1.63 8.04
CA SER A 350 -40.76 -1.61 8.94
C SER A 350 -40.40 -2.15 10.33
N VAL A 351 -39.54 -3.17 10.42
CA VAL A 351 -39.05 -3.69 11.70
C VAL A 351 -38.09 -2.71 12.36
N LEU A 352 -37.24 -2.03 11.57
CA LEU A 352 -36.36 -0.98 12.07
C LEU A 352 -37.13 0.22 12.62
N GLN A 353 -38.18 0.67 11.92
CA GLN A 353 -39.04 1.76 12.40
C GLN A 353 -39.74 1.39 13.70
N LEU A 354 -40.30 0.18 13.79
CA LEU A 354 -40.90 -0.29 15.03
C LEU A 354 -39.90 -0.33 16.18
N PHE A 355 -38.69 -0.85 15.94
CA PHE A 355 -37.65 -0.84 16.96
C PHE A 355 -37.35 0.59 17.44
N ARG A 356 -37.27 1.56 16.52
CA ARG A 356 -37.07 2.98 16.86
C ARG A 356 -38.22 3.56 17.68
N ASP A 357 -39.46 3.14 17.44
CA ASP A 357 -40.62 3.57 18.23
C ASP A 357 -40.52 3.07 19.69
N TYR A 358 -40.02 1.84 19.89
CA TYR A 358 -39.83 1.25 21.23
C TYR A 358 -38.57 1.76 21.95
N SER A 359 -37.47 2.01 21.23
CA SER A 359 -36.18 2.40 21.81
C SER A 359 -35.97 3.92 21.91
N GLY A 360 -36.94 4.72 21.45
CA GLY A 360 -36.81 6.18 21.40
C GLY A 360 -35.78 6.66 20.38
N SER A 361 -35.79 6.06 19.18
CA SER A 361 -34.87 6.34 18.06
C SER A 361 -33.40 6.01 18.31
N ARG A 362 -33.08 5.13 19.26
CA ARG A 362 -31.72 4.61 19.45
C ARG A 362 -31.38 3.60 18.36
N GLU A 363 -30.10 3.49 18.02
CA GLU A 363 -29.61 2.53 17.03
C GLU A 363 -28.89 1.36 17.70
N LEU A 364 -29.18 0.14 17.26
CA LEU A 364 -28.52 -1.07 17.77
C LEU A 364 -27.08 -1.17 17.31
N ILE A 365 -26.84 -0.84 16.05
CA ILE A 365 -25.49 -0.86 15.49
C ILE A 365 -24.81 0.45 15.83
N LYS A 366 -23.74 0.37 16.61
CA LYS A 366 -22.91 1.54 16.95
C LYS A 366 -21.71 1.55 16.01
N PRO A 367 -21.59 2.55 15.11
CA PRO A 367 -20.40 2.69 14.30
C PRO A 367 -19.17 2.91 15.19
N SER A 368 -18.05 2.35 14.76
CA SER A 368 -16.75 2.61 15.36
C SER A 368 -15.71 2.76 14.26
N LYS A 369 -14.70 3.60 14.50
CA LYS A 369 -13.50 3.66 13.65
C LYS A 369 -12.72 2.35 13.69
N VAL A 370 -12.92 1.54 14.73
CA VAL A 370 -12.28 0.23 14.89
C VAL A 370 -13.27 -0.86 14.53
N ARG A 371 -13.07 -1.46 13.35
CA ARG A 371 -13.95 -2.49 12.79
C ARG A 371 -14.15 -3.68 13.74
N LEU A 372 -13.08 -4.11 14.42
CA LEU A 372 -13.12 -5.25 15.35
C LEU A 372 -13.82 -4.94 16.68
N ALA A 373 -14.05 -3.67 17.02
CA ALA A 373 -14.83 -3.28 18.19
C ALA A 373 -16.34 -3.29 17.93
N MET A 374 -16.77 -3.12 16.67
CA MET A 374 -18.18 -3.05 16.30
C MET A 374 -19.03 -4.22 16.82
N PRO A 375 -18.62 -5.50 16.68
CA PRO A 375 -19.44 -6.63 17.15
C PRO A 375 -19.76 -6.55 18.65
N PHE A 376 -18.77 -6.15 19.45
CA PHE A 376 -18.88 -6.05 20.90
C PHE A 376 -19.71 -4.83 21.33
N MET A 377 -19.53 -3.69 20.66
CA MET A 377 -20.34 -2.49 20.92
C MET A 377 -21.80 -2.68 20.52
N THR A 378 -22.05 -3.36 19.40
CA THR A 378 -23.40 -3.75 18.99
C THR A 378 -24.03 -4.72 19.99
N LEU A 379 -23.27 -5.68 20.52
CA LEU A 379 -23.74 -6.57 21.57
C LEU A 379 -24.06 -5.83 22.87
N GLU A 380 -23.23 -4.86 23.27
CA GLU A 380 -23.50 -3.98 24.41
C GLU A 380 -24.83 -3.25 24.24
N ASN A 381 -25.06 -2.64 23.07
CA ASN A 381 -26.35 -1.99 22.77
C ASN A 381 -27.53 -2.97 22.81
N ILE A 382 -27.40 -4.18 22.28
CA ILE A 382 -28.45 -5.22 22.37
C ILE A 382 -28.77 -5.54 23.83
N VAL A 383 -27.73 -5.66 24.68
CA VAL A 383 -27.88 -5.93 26.12
C VAL A 383 -28.56 -4.76 26.84
N LEU A 384 -28.20 -3.50 26.50
CA LEU A 384 -28.83 -2.30 27.06
C LEU A 384 -30.30 -2.19 26.65
N GLU A 385 -30.62 -2.52 25.41
CA GLU A 385 -31.98 -2.44 24.84
C GLU A 385 -32.79 -3.73 25.03
N LYS A 386 -32.36 -4.62 25.95
CA LYS A 386 -33.00 -5.91 26.22
C LYS A 386 -34.49 -5.79 26.50
N GLU A 387 -34.89 -4.89 27.40
CA GLU A 387 -36.29 -4.72 27.80
C GLU A 387 -37.15 -4.23 26.63
N ASN A 388 -36.63 -3.30 25.84
CA ASN A 388 -37.30 -2.76 24.65
C ASN A 388 -37.44 -3.83 23.57
N LEU A 389 -36.41 -4.64 23.32
CA LEU A 389 -36.48 -5.77 22.40
C LEU A 389 -37.50 -6.82 22.86
N GLN A 390 -37.50 -7.16 24.15
CA GLN A 390 -38.47 -8.11 24.71
C GLN A 390 -39.92 -7.58 24.61
N ALA A 391 -40.14 -6.31 24.92
CA ALA A 391 -41.44 -5.66 24.80
C ALA A 391 -41.92 -5.59 23.34
N MET A 392 -41.04 -5.20 22.42
CA MET A 392 -41.31 -5.14 20.98
C MET A 392 -41.75 -6.51 20.47
N PHE A 393 -40.97 -7.57 20.74
CA PHE A 393 -41.32 -8.92 20.28
C PHE A 393 -42.49 -9.55 21.05
N ALA A 394 -42.86 -9.06 22.23
CA ALA A 394 -44.04 -9.52 22.95
C ALA A 394 -45.35 -8.93 22.39
N SER A 395 -45.35 -7.64 22.00
CA SER A 395 -46.53 -6.94 21.45
C SER A 395 -46.81 -7.29 19.99
N SER A 396 -45.77 -7.64 19.24
CA SER A 396 -45.82 -7.79 17.79
C SER A 396 -45.49 -9.20 17.27
N ALA A 397 -45.33 -10.17 18.19
CA ALA A 397 -45.11 -11.58 17.87
C ALA A 397 -46.12 -12.14 16.86
N SER A 398 -47.35 -11.64 16.79
CA SER A 398 -48.38 -12.18 15.88
C SER A 398 -48.06 -11.98 14.39
N ASN A 399 -47.38 -10.90 14.01
CA ASN A 399 -47.18 -10.56 12.59
C ASN A 399 -45.90 -11.18 12.01
N TRP A 400 -44.82 -11.26 12.80
CA TRP A 400 -43.51 -11.73 12.32
C TRP A 400 -43.10 -13.12 12.80
N ALA A 401 -43.75 -13.69 13.82
CA ALA A 401 -43.52 -15.09 14.22
C ALA A 401 -44.06 -16.10 13.19
N SER A 402 -44.82 -15.64 12.19
CA SER A 402 -45.24 -16.43 11.02
C SER A 402 -44.08 -16.72 10.05
N THR A 403 -43.04 -15.86 10.05
CA THR A 403 -41.84 -16.06 9.23
C THR A 403 -40.82 -16.92 9.96
N THR A 404 -40.14 -17.82 9.24
CA THR A 404 -39.10 -18.69 9.81
C THR A 404 -37.96 -17.86 10.44
N LYS A 405 -37.60 -16.73 9.84
CA LYS A 405 -36.57 -15.80 10.37
C LYS A 405 -37.03 -15.06 11.63
N GLY A 406 -38.25 -14.51 11.64
CA GLY A 406 -38.80 -13.81 12.80
C GLY A 406 -39.03 -14.72 14.01
N ASN A 407 -39.50 -15.96 13.79
CA ASN A 407 -39.66 -16.94 14.87
C ASN A 407 -38.31 -17.31 15.53
N ARG A 408 -37.24 -17.45 14.75
CA ARG A 408 -35.88 -17.68 15.29
C ARG A 408 -35.45 -16.52 16.21
N VAL A 409 -35.68 -15.27 15.79
CA VAL A 409 -35.33 -14.08 16.60
C VAL A 409 -36.19 -13.98 17.87
N VAL A 410 -37.50 -14.25 17.79
CA VAL A 410 -38.39 -14.26 18.96
C VAL A 410 -37.92 -15.30 20.00
N ASN A 411 -37.53 -16.50 19.55
CA ASN A 411 -37.01 -17.54 20.43
C ASN A 411 -35.67 -17.14 21.07
N LEU A 412 -34.78 -16.50 20.31
CA LEU A 412 -33.49 -15.98 20.83
C LEU A 412 -33.69 -14.86 21.86
N VAL A 413 -34.61 -13.92 21.63
CA VAL A 413 -34.92 -12.83 22.56
C VAL A 413 -35.57 -13.34 23.85
N LYS A 414 -36.25 -14.49 23.80
CA LYS A 414 -36.80 -15.17 24.99
C LYS A 414 -35.77 -16.07 25.70
N ASP A 415 -34.69 -16.46 25.03
CA ASP A 415 -33.67 -17.37 25.55
C ASP A 415 -32.82 -16.70 26.64
N ARG A 416 -32.98 -17.17 27.88
CA ARG A 416 -32.19 -16.69 29.03
C ARG A 416 -30.69 -16.98 28.88
N SER A 417 -30.32 -18.06 28.20
CA SER A 417 -28.92 -18.44 27.99
C SER A 417 -28.21 -17.46 27.07
N PHE A 418 -28.89 -16.96 26.03
CA PHE A 418 -28.38 -15.91 25.16
C PHE A 418 -28.07 -14.63 25.95
N TRP A 419 -29.02 -14.11 26.74
CA TRP A 419 -28.80 -12.88 27.50
C TRP A 419 -27.68 -13.00 28.55
N ASN A 420 -27.61 -14.14 29.23
CA ASN A 420 -26.51 -14.39 30.17
C ASN A 420 -25.17 -14.44 29.43
N GLY A 421 -25.09 -15.14 28.29
CA GLY A 421 -23.89 -15.20 27.46
C GLY A 421 -23.49 -13.82 26.92
N ALA A 422 -24.44 -13.06 26.39
CA ALA A 422 -24.24 -11.70 25.88
C ALA A 422 -23.66 -10.77 26.95
N MET A 423 -24.21 -10.81 28.17
CA MET A 423 -23.69 -10.04 29.30
C MET A 423 -22.25 -10.45 29.66
N MET A 424 -21.92 -11.75 29.64
CA MET A 424 -20.55 -12.21 29.91
C MET A 424 -19.56 -11.72 28.85
N VAL A 425 -19.94 -11.76 27.57
CA VAL A 425 -19.10 -11.26 26.47
C VAL A 425 -18.89 -9.75 26.58
N VAL A 426 -19.94 -8.98 26.88
CA VAL A 426 -19.86 -7.52 27.08
C VAL A 426 -18.91 -7.18 28.23
N LYS A 427 -19.07 -7.84 29.38
CA LYS A 427 -18.18 -7.71 30.56
C LYS A 427 -16.71 -8.01 30.26
N ALA A 428 -16.46 -8.94 29.34
CA ALA A 428 -15.11 -9.34 28.93
C ALA A 428 -14.47 -8.35 27.94
N ALA A 429 -15.21 -7.91 26.93
CA ALA A 429 -14.65 -7.23 25.76
C ALA A 429 -14.74 -5.69 25.84
N ILE A 430 -15.77 -5.14 26.48
CA ILE A 430 -15.96 -3.67 26.53
C ILE A 430 -14.81 -2.93 27.23
N PRO A 431 -14.19 -3.43 28.32
CA PRO A 431 -13.01 -2.79 28.89
C PRO A 431 -11.88 -2.60 27.87
N LEU A 432 -11.61 -3.59 27.00
CA LEU A 432 -10.62 -3.49 25.92
C LEU A 432 -11.06 -2.48 24.84
N VAL A 433 -12.33 -2.52 24.44
CA VAL A 433 -12.90 -1.55 23.49
C VAL A 433 -12.75 -0.12 23.99
N ASN A 434 -12.93 0.14 25.28
CA ASN A 434 -12.79 1.46 25.87
C ASN A 434 -11.34 1.97 25.79
N VAL A 435 -10.34 1.10 25.98
CA VAL A 435 -8.93 1.47 25.82
C VAL A 435 -8.61 1.83 24.37
N VAL A 436 -9.12 1.07 23.40
CA VAL A 436 -8.96 1.41 21.97
C VAL A 436 -9.54 2.78 21.65
N HIS A 437 -10.71 3.12 22.20
CA HIS A 437 -11.29 4.45 22.02
C HIS A 437 -10.49 5.54 22.74
N LEU A 438 -9.92 5.25 23.91
CA LEU A 438 -9.07 6.17 24.66
C LEU A 438 -7.83 6.52 23.85
N ILE A 439 -7.13 5.52 23.31
CA ILE A 439 -5.93 5.70 22.48
C ILE A 439 -6.27 6.52 21.22
N ASN A 440 -7.39 6.22 20.55
CA ASN A 440 -7.79 6.90 19.32
C ASN A 440 -8.33 8.33 19.52
N ARG A 441 -8.84 8.67 20.71
CA ARG A 441 -9.38 10.01 21.03
C ARG A 441 -8.38 10.90 21.75
N ALA A 442 -7.33 10.33 22.33
CA ALA A 442 -6.35 11.10 23.06
C ALA A 442 -5.53 11.98 22.12
N ASP A 443 -5.68 13.29 22.24
CA ASP A 443 -4.77 14.29 21.63
C ASP A 443 -3.34 14.21 22.21
N LYS A 444 -3.12 13.35 23.22
CA LYS A 444 -1.97 13.33 24.11
C LYS A 444 -1.27 11.97 24.08
N PRO A 445 0.08 11.92 24.15
CA PRO A 445 0.85 10.68 24.21
C PRO A 445 0.35 9.73 25.32
N GLN A 446 -0.05 8.51 24.94
CA GLN A 446 -0.54 7.49 25.88
C GLN A 446 0.55 6.51 26.35
N VAL A 447 1.78 6.66 25.84
CA VAL A 447 2.91 5.76 26.13
C VAL A 447 3.17 5.58 27.62
N GLY A 448 3.03 6.65 28.43
CA GLY A 448 3.23 6.61 29.89
C GLY A 448 2.04 6.10 30.70
N TYR A 449 0.94 5.72 30.05
CA TYR A 449 -0.29 5.23 30.72
C TYR A 449 -0.66 3.81 30.28
N ILE A 450 -0.17 3.33 29.13
CA ILE A 450 -0.63 2.06 28.54
C ILE A 450 -0.38 0.84 29.44
N TYR A 451 0.75 0.82 30.16
CA TYR A 451 1.09 -0.26 31.09
C TYR A 451 0.03 -0.41 32.18
N GLU A 452 -0.16 0.63 32.99
CA GLU A 452 -1.20 0.70 34.02
C GLU A 452 -2.61 0.48 33.46
N THR A 453 -2.90 1.02 32.27
CA THR A 453 -4.22 0.89 31.65
C THR A 453 -4.56 -0.58 31.36
N MET A 454 -3.59 -1.37 30.92
CA MET A 454 -3.80 -2.80 30.66
C MET A 454 -3.99 -3.61 31.95
N ASP A 455 -3.28 -3.26 33.02
CA ASP A 455 -3.52 -3.85 34.34
C ASP A 455 -4.91 -3.50 34.88
N GLN A 456 -5.34 -2.25 34.73
CA GLN A 456 -6.70 -1.81 35.07
C GLN A 456 -7.77 -2.53 34.26
N VAL A 457 -7.53 -2.83 32.98
CA VAL A 457 -8.43 -3.65 32.17
C VAL A 457 -8.58 -5.04 32.76
N LYS A 458 -7.46 -5.72 33.06
CA LYS A 458 -7.50 -7.06 33.67
C LYS A 458 -8.27 -7.03 35.00
N GLU A 459 -7.99 -6.05 35.84
CA GLU A 459 -8.67 -5.88 37.13
C GLU A 459 -10.16 -5.56 36.98
N THR A 460 -10.54 -4.75 36.00
CA THR A 460 -11.94 -4.44 35.67
C THR A 460 -12.68 -5.69 35.25
N ILE A 461 -12.11 -6.49 34.33
CA ILE A 461 -12.68 -7.78 33.92
C ILE A 461 -12.85 -8.68 35.15
N ARG A 462 -11.82 -8.80 36.00
CA ARG A 462 -11.90 -9.61 37.23
C ARG A 462 -13.04 -9.19 38.15
N LYS A 463 -13.26 -7.88 38.34
CA LYS A 463 -14.37 -7.32 39.12
C LYS A 463 -15.72 -7.66 38.47
N GLU A 464 -15.86 -7.48 37.15
CA GLU A 464 -17.09 -7.76 36.41
C GLU A 464 -17.56 -9.22 36.52
N PHE A 465 -16.61 -10.15 36.66
CA PHE A 465 -16.87 -11.58 36.89
C PHE A 465 -16.93 -11.99 38.37
N ASN A 466 -17.13 -11.03 39.29
CA ASN A 466 -17.19 -11.25 40.73
C ASN A 466 -15.99 -12.04 41.29
N LYS A 467 -14.79 -11.80 40.74
CA LYS A 467 -13.54 -12.48 41.12
C LYS A 467 -13.57 -14.01 40.94
N LYS A 468 -14.49 -14.54 40.12
CA LYS A 468 -14.56 -15.98 39.82
C LYS A 468 -13.51 -16.37 38.77
N LYS A 469 -12.37 -16.88 39.27
CA LYS A 469 -11.19 -17.24 38.46
C LYS A 469 -11.51 -18.05 37.19
N ALA A 470 -12.38 -19.05 37.29
CA ALA A 470 -12.73 -19.92 36.15
C ALA A 470 -13.36 -19.17 34.96
N LEU A 471 -14.00 -18.02 35.19
CA LEU A 471 -14.72 -17.27 34.15
C LEU A 471 -13.83 -16.26 33.43
N TYR A 472 -12.94 -15.56 34.15
CA TYR A 472 -12.10 -14.51 33.57
C TYR A 472 -10.71 -14.99 33.15
N MET A 473 -10.17 -16.09 33.70
CA MET A 473 -8.83 -16.56 33.33
C MET A 473 -8.67 -16.88 31.85
N PRO A 474 -9.63 -17.49 31.13
CA PRO A 474 -9.51 -17.69 29.69
C PRO A 474 -9.30 -16.38 28.92
N ILE A 475 -9.95 -15.30 29.35
CA ILE A 475 -9.82 -13.96 28.75
C ILE A 475 -8.46 -13.35 29.11
N TRP A 476 -8.05 -13.44 30.38
CA TRP A 476 -6.73 -12.98 30.82
C TRP A 476 -5.60 -13.70 30.08
N ASN A 477 -5.71 -15.01 29.83
CA ASN A 477 -4.71 -15.74 29.07
C ASN A 477 -4.54 -15.20 27.64
N VAL A 478 -5.63 -14.79 26.99
CA VAL A 478 -5.58 -14.15 25.66
C VAL A 478 -4.91 -12.78 25.73
N ILE A 479 -5.26 -11.97 26.74
CA ILE A 479 -4.64 -10.66 26.98
C ILE A 479 -3.15 -10.83 27.24
N ASP A 480 -2.77 -11.74 28.13
CA ASP A 480 -1.39 -12.00 28.53
C ASP A 480 -0.55 -12.55 27.38
N GLU A 481 -1.12 -13.42 26.54
CA GLU A 481 -0.44 -13.93 25.35
C GLU A 481 -0.06 -12.79 24.41
N ILE A 482 -0.99 -11.89 24.08
CA ILE A 482 -0.73 -10.77 23.15
C ILE A 482 0.13 -9.69 23.81
N TRP A 483 -0.11 -9.41 25.09
CA TRP A 483 0.69 -8.48 25.88
C TRP A 483 2.17 -8.88 25.82
N ASN A 484 2.50 -10.10 26.27
CA ASN A 484 3.87 -10.57 26.36
C ASN A 484 4.54 -10.75 24.99
N THR A 485 3.78 -11.03 23.94
CA THR A 485 4.34 -11.32 22.61
C THR A 485 4.50 -10.07 21.74
N HIS A 486 3.65 -9.05 21.90
CA HIS A 486 3.54 -7.95 20.94
C HIS A 486 3.45 -6.54 21.54
N LEU A 487 2.73 -6.34 22.65
CA LEU A 487 2.47 -5.00 23.19
C LEU A 487 3.47 -4.57 24.27
N HIS A 488 3.93 -5.52 25.08
CA HIS A 488 4.93 -5.28 26.12
C HIS A 488 6.24 -4.82 25.48
N SER A 489 6.81 -3.75 26.01
CA SER A 489 8.09 -3.19 25.57
C SER A 489 8.72 -2.42 26.72
N PRO A 490 10.05 -2.50 26.90
CA PRO A 490 10.74 -1.72 27.94
C PRO A 490 10.44 -0.23 27.86
N LEU A 491 10.18 0.31 26.65
CA LEU A 491 9.80 1.71 26.46
C LEU A 491 8.49 2.07 27.17
N HIS A 492 7.48 1.20 27.11
CA HIS A 492 6.19 1.42 27.77
C HIS A 492 6.33 1.38 29.30
N VAL A 493 7.18 0.49 29.80
CA VAL A 493 7.45 0.32 31.23
C VAL A 493 8.27 1.49 31.78
N ALA A 494 9.33 1.91 31.08
CA ALA A 494 10.09 3.10 31.44
C ALA A 494 9.21 4.36 31.41
N ALA A 495 8.29 4.47 30.44
CA ALA A 495 7.32 5.56 30.39
C ALA A 495 6.35 5.53 31.58
N TYR A 496 5.90 4.35 32.02
CA TYR A 496 5.10 4.18 33.25
C TYR A 496 5.88 4.64 34.49
N TYR A 497 7.13 4.20 34.63
CA TYR A 497 8.00 4.57 35.76
C TYR A 497 8.27 6.07 35.83
N LEU A 498 8.49 6.72 34.68
CA LEU A 498 8.81 8.14 34.59
C LEU A 498 7.55 9.03 34.63
N ASN A 499 6.35 8.45 34.67
CA ASN A 499 5.11 9.21 34.74
C ASN A 499 4.83 9.66 36.19
N PRO A 500 4.99 10.95 36.53
CA PRO A 500 4.86 11.42 37.91
C PRO A 500 3.45 11.23 38.50
N SER A 501 2.41 11.21 37.66
CA SER A 501 1.03 10.97 38.11
C SER A 501 0.83 9.53 38.60
N LEU A 502 1.60 8.58 38.06
CA LEU A 502 1.55 7.16 38.41
C LEU A 502 2.63 6.82 39.44
N PHE A 503 3.88 7.20 39.21
CA PHE A 503 5.03 6.91 40.09
C PHE A 503 4.82 7.35 41.54
N TYR A 504 4.34 8.57 41.77
CA TYR A 504 4.06 9.08 43.12
C TYR A 504 2.68 8.67 43.65
N SER A 505 1.91 7.87 42.90
CA SER A 505 0.63 7.34 43.38
C SER A 505 0.85 6.32 44.50
N SER A 506 -0.14 6.18 45.39
CA SER A 506 -0.12 5.12 46.41
C SER A 506 -0.17 3.72 45.80
N ASP A 507 -0.71 3.63 44.59
CA ASP A 507 -0.98 2.38 43.89
C ASP A 507 0.16 2.00 42.93
N PHE A 508 1.26 2.77 42.91
CA PHE A 508 2.42 2.46 42.07
C PHE A 508 3.05 1.14 42.49
N ASN A 509 3.26 0.25 41.51
CA ASN A 509 3.91 -1.02 41.74
C ASN A 509 5.26 -1.07 41.00
N CYS A 510 6.33 -1.22 41.77
CA CYS A 510 7.69 -1.31 41.25
C CYS A 510 8.22 -2.73 41.44
N ASP A 511 7.79 -3.63 40.56
CA ASP A 511 8.28 -5.00 40.53
C ASP A 511 9.67 -5.08 39.87
N GLU A 512 10.33 -6.23 40.00
CA GLU A 512 11.66 -6.48 39.41
C GLU A 512 11.67 -6.24 37.89
N GLU A 513 10.59 -6.60 37.21
CA GLU A 513 10.37 -6.34 35.78
C GLU A 513 10.42 -4.84 35.46
N VAL A 514 9.72 -4.01 36.25
CA VAL A 514 9.65 -2.56 36.03
C VAL A 514 11.02 -1.91 36.18
N SER A 515 11.79 -2.34 37.18
CA SER A 515 13.15 -1.84 37.42
C SER A 515 14.12 -2.31 36.33
N SER A 516 14.03 -3.57 35.91
CA SER A 516 14.85 -4.16 34.85
C SER A 516 14.62 -3.46 33.50
N ASP A 517 13.37 -3.19 33.15
CA ASP A 517 13.02 -2.58 31.87
C ASP A 517 13.38 -1.10 31.79
N LEU A 518 13.28 -0.37 32.91
CA LEU A 518 13.82 0.98 32.99
C LEU A 518 15.33 0.99 32.72
N LEU A 519 16.08 0.07 33.34
CA LEU A 519 17.52 -0.08 33.10
C LEU A 519 17.81 -0.42 31.64
N CYS A 520 17.02 -1.30 31.02
CA CYS A 520 17.13 -1.62 29.60
C CYS A 520 17.03 -0.35 28.72
N CYS A 521 16.07 0.54 29.00
CA CYS A 521 15.96 1.83 28.31
C CYS A 521 17.15 2.76 28.55
N ILE A 522 17.69 2.81 29.77
CA ILE A 522 18.87 3.63 30.08
C ILE A 522 20.10 3.09 29.31
N CYS A 523 20.27 1.77 29.21
CA CYS A 523 21.37 1.15 28.47
C CYS A 523 21.32 1.41 26.95
N MET A 524 20.18 1.87 26.40
CA MET A 524 20.08 2.28 24.99
C MET A 524 20.65 3.67 24.71
N VAL A 525 20.98 4.46 25.74
CA VAL A 525 21.66 5.74 25.59
C VAL A 525 23.12 5.49 25.20
N GLN A 526 23.58 5.99 24.05
CA GLN A 526 24.91 5.66 23.51
C GLN A 526 26.09 6.07 24.40
N ASP A 527 25.97 7.14 25.19
CA ASP A 527 27.06 7.67 26.01
C ASP A 527 27.01 7.12 27.45
N GLU A 528 28.01 6.32 27.83
CA GLU A 528 28.12 5.71 29.17
C GLU A 528 28.20 6.77 30.29
N HIS A 529 28.81 7.92 30.02
CA HIS A 529 28.87 9.00 31.00
C HIS A 529 27.47 9.57 31.28
N THR A 530 26.68 9.80 30.23
CA THR A 530 25.27 10.20 30.32
C THR A 530 24.44 9.13 31.04
N GLN A 531 24.67 7.84 30.79
CA GLN A 531 23.98 6.76 31.53
C GLN A 531 24.25 6.85 33.04
N ALA A 532 25.52 7.03 33.44
CA ALA A 532 25.88 7.16 34.85
C ALA A 532 25.24 8.40 35.50
N LEU A 533 25.18 9.52 34.77
CA LEU A 533 24.51 10.75 35.24
C LEU A 533 22.99 10.56 35.36
N ILE A 534 22.35 9.87 34.41
CA ILE A 534 20.92 9.54 34.47
C ILE A 534 20.63 8.73 35.74
N ASN A 535 21.41 7.68 36.00
CA ASN A 535 21.23 6.84 37.20
C ASN A 535 21.41 7.65 38.50
N LEU A 536 22.43 8.51 38.57
CA LEU A 536 22.66 9.38 39.73
C LEU A 536 21.50 10.37 39.95
N GLN A 537 20.94 10.91 38.87
CA GLN A 537 19.82 11.84 38.92
C GLN A 537 18.50 11.14 39.23
N LEU A 538 18.35 9.87 38.85
CA LEU A 538 17.15 9.08 39.10
C LEU A 538 16.86 8.98 40.60
N ASP A 539 17.89 8.86 41.45
CA ASP A 539 17.73 8.88 42.91
C ASP A 539 17.06 10.16 43.43
N LYS A 540 17.27 11.30 42.78
CA LYS A 540 16.60 12.55 43.17
C LYS A 540 15.11 12.53 42.85
N TYR A 541 14.76 11.97 41.70
CA TYR A 541 13.36 11.76 41.30
C TYR A 541 12.68 10.78 42.25
N ILE A 542 13.26 9.59 42.46
CA ILE A 542 12.67 8.55 43.34
C ILE A 542 12.36 9.08 44.73
N ASN A 543 13.29 9.86 45.30
CA ASN A 543 13.14 10.39 46.65
C ASN A 543 12.35 11.71 46.72
N GLY A 544 11.80 12.21 45.61
CA GLY A 544 11.08 13.49 45.55
C GLY A 544 11.92 14.67 46.10
N LYS A 545 13.21 14.71 45.76
CA LYS A 545 14.14 15.75 46.25
C LYS A 545 14.09 16.99 45.35
N ASP A 546 14.58 18.11 45.89
CA ASP A 546 14.68 19.39 45.18
C ASP A 546 13.32 19.82 44.58
N ASP A 547 13.29 20.25 43.33
CA ASP A 547 12.09 20.71 42.62
C ASP A 547 11.02 19.60 42.47
N PHE A 548 11.41 18.32 42.54
CA PHE A 548 10.45 17.21 42.49
C PHE A 548 9.57 17.13 43.74
N ARG A 549 10.00 17.68 44.88
CA ARG A 549 9.19 17.72 46.11
C ARG A 549 7.89 18.50 45.91
N GLU A 550 7.96 19.60 45.16
CA GLU A 550 6.79 20.39 44.80
C GLU A 550 5.97 19.67 43.73
N GLY A 551 6.64 19.12 42.71
CA GLY A 551 6.00 18.40 41.62
C GLY A 551 5.31 17.09 42.02
N SER A 552 5.73 16.44 43.11
CA SER A 552 5.15 15.17 43.60
C SER A 552 3.80 15.35 44.29
N ASN A 553 3.42 16.59 44.62
CA ASN A 553 2.12 16.90 45.22
C ASN A 553 0.97 16.51 44.28
N MET A 554 -0.14 16.03 44.87
CA MET A 554 -1.29 15.49 44.12
C MET A 554 -1.88 16.47 43.10
N ASP A 555 -1.93 17.76 43.46
CA ASP A 555 -2.47 18.81 42.58
C ASP A 555 -1.54 19.12 41.41
N GLU A 556 -0.22 19.05 41.60
CA GLU A 556 0.77 19.42 40.57
C GLU A 556 1.06 18.26 39.61
N ARG A 557 1.05 17.00 40.09
CA ARG A 557 1.33 15.83 39.25
C ARG A 557 0.25 15.52 38.21
N ASN A 558 -1.00 15.90 38.46
CA ASN A 558 -2.13 15.67 37.55
C ASN A 558 -2.46 16.87 36.65
N LYS A 559 -1.85 18.02 36.93
CA LYS A 559 -2.12 19.30 36.25
C LYS A 559 -1.46 19.40 34.88
N TYR A 560 -0.31 18.75 34.72
CA TYR A 560 0.49 18.79 33.49
C TYR A 560 0.60 17.42 32.86
N LEU A 561 0.89 17.39 31.56
CA LEU A 561 1.30 16.14 30.92
C LEU A 561 2.65 15.67 31.48
N PRO A 562 2.94 14.36 31.48
CA PRO A 562 4.19 13.85 32.02
C PRO A 562 5.44 14.56 31.47
N ALA A 563 5.56 14.71 30.14
CA ALA A 563 6.69 15.41 29.53
C ALA A 563 6.76 16.91 29.91
N GLU A 564 5.60 17.59 30.04
CA GLU A 564 5.54 19.00 30.46
C GLU A 564 5.91 19.17 31.94
N TRP A 565 5.52 18.21 32.77
CA TRP A 565 5.91 18.16 34.18
C TRP A 565 7.43 18.02 34.30
N TRP A 566 8.06 17.15 33.51
CA TRP A 566 9.52 17.01 33.47
C TRP A 566 10.21 18.29 32.99
N LEU A 567 9.65 19.00 32.01
CA LEU A 567 10.18 20.29 31.57
C LEU A 567 10.18 21.35 32.69
N ARG A 568 9.23 21.27 33.63
CA ARG A 568 9.09 22.22 34.73
C ARG A 568 9.96 21.86 35.94
N TYR A 569 9.88 20.61 36.40
CA TYR A 569 10.46 20.17 37.67
C TYR A 569 11.80 19.42 37.50
N GLY A 570 12.17 19.03 36.27
CA GLY A 570 13.41 18.30 35.97
C GLY A 570 14.66 19.15 35.77
N ASN A 571 14.59 20.47 35.91
CA ASN A 571 15.69 21.38 35.51
C ASN A 571 17.02 21.12 36.24
N GLN A 572 16.98 20.61 37.47
CA GLN A 572 18.17 20.27 38.26
C GLN A 572 18.75 18.89 37.92
N CYS A 573 18.09 18.14 37.04
CA CYS A 573 18.49 16.82 36.56
C CYS A 573 18.45 16.79 35.01
N PRO A 574 19.33 17.54 34.32
CA PRO A 574 19.17 17.81 32.90
C PRO A 574 19.29 16.57 31.99
N GLU A 575 20.12 15.59 32.34
CA GLU A 575 20.27 14.33 31.60
C GLU A 575 19.02 13.45 31.75
N LEU A 576 18.55 13.26 32.99
CA LEU A 576 17.31 12.53 33.28
C LEU A 576 16.09 13.24 32.68
N GLN A 577 16.04 14.57 32.75
CA GLN A 577 14.97 15.38 32.17
C GLN A 577 14.89 15.17 30.66
N LYS A 578 16.01 15.25 29.94
CA LYS A 578 16.04 14.99 28.49
C LYS A 578 15.62 13.56 28.17
N PHE A 579 16.11 12.58 28.94
CA PHE A 579 15.75 11.18 28.78
C PHE A 579 14.24 10.95 28.98
N ALA A 580 13.67 11.46 30.07
CA ALA A 580 12.25 11.32 30.38
C ALA A 580 11.35 12.04 29.38
N ILE A 581 11.72 13.26 28.96
CA ILE A 581 10.98 13.99 27.92
C ILE A 581 11.00 13.19 26.62
N LYS A 582 12.14 12.62 26.21
CA LYS A 582 12.21 11.80 25.00
C LYS A 582 11.28 10.59 25.07
N ILE A 583 11.26 9.85 26.18
CA ILE A 583 10.39 8.67 26.33
C ILE A 583 8.90 9.06 26.39
N LEU A 584 8.54 10.01 27.25
CA LEU A 584 7.14 10.38 27.50
C LEU A 584 6.49 11.18 26.36
N SER A 585 7.30 11.67 25.43
CA SER A 585 6.84 12.37 24.22
C SER A 585 6.43 11.43 23.09
N GLN A 586 6.72 10.13 23.20
CA GLN A 586 6.46 9.17 22.13
C GLN A 586 5.00 8.73 22.06
N THR A 587 4.55 8.35 20.87
CA THR A 587 3.26 7.67 20.69
C THR A 587 3.39 6.18 21.00
N CYS A 588 2.33 5.52 21.46
CA CYS A 588 2.27 4.05 21.54
C CYS A 588 1.42 3.45 20.41
N ASP A 589 0.94 4.28 19.49
CA ASP A 589 0.02 3.88 18.43
C ASP A 589 0.50 4.32 17.05
N GLY A 590 0.14 3.54 16.04
CA GLY A 590 0.57 3.67 14.66
C GLY A 590 -0.17 4.77 13.88
N ALA A 591 0.06 4.82 12.58
CA ALA A 591 -0.45 5.89 11.71
C ALA A 591 -1.96 5.81 11.44
N SER A 592 -2.62 4.69 11.76
CA SER A 592 -4.06 4.47 11.58
C SER A 592 -4.91 5.52 12.29
N LYS A 593 -4.46 6.03 13.45
CA LYS A 593 -5.12 7.10 14.22
C LYS A 593 -5.32 8.41 13.42
N TYR A 594 -4.50 8.64 12.40
CA TYR A 594 -4.59 9.83 11.54
C TYR A 594 -5.57 9.69 10.37
N GLY A 595 -6.17 8.51 10.18
CA GLY A 595 -7.20 8.27 9.15
C GLY A 595 -6.69 8.52 7.73
N LEU A 596 -5.41 8.25 7.46
CA LEU A 596 -4.74 8.63 6.21
C LEU A 596 -5.40 7.98 5.00
N LYS A 597 -5.74 8.78 3.99
CA LYS A 597 -6.36 8.26 2.75
C LYS A 597 -5.32 7.52 1.92
N ARG A 598 -5.21 6.19 2.07
CA ARG A 598 -4.30 5.31 1.31
C ARG A 598 -4.52 5.32 -0.22
N SER A 599 -5.67 5.82 -0.68
CA SER A 599 -5.99 5.95 -2.11
C SER A 599 -5.03 6.89 -2.85
N LEU A 600 -4.47 7.88 -2.16
CA LEU A 600 -3.54 8.83 -2.77
C LEU A 600 -2.14 8.22 -2.94
N SER A 601 -1.59 7.55 -1.92
CA SER A 601 -0.34 6.76 -2.05
C SER A 601 -0.47 5.66 -3.10
N LYS A 602 -1.62 4.98 -3.20
CA LYS A 602 -1.88 4.05 -4.31
C LYS A 602 -1.73 4.72 -5.67
N LYS A 603 -2.35 5.89 -5.85
CA LYS A 603 -2.22 6.69 -7.08
C LYS A 603 -0.79 7.18 -7.28
N LEU A 604 -0.03 7.52 -6.25
CA LEU A 604 1.35 7.97 -6.36
C LEU A 604 2.27 6.84 -6.85
N LEU A 605 2.06 5.62 -6.33
CA LEU A 605 2.87 4.43 -6.61
C LEU A 605 2.37 3.60 -7.81
N THR A 606 1.37 4.05 -8.59
CA THR A 606 1.01 3.37 -9.84
C THR A 606 2.06 3.62 -10.92
N ASN A 607 2.69 2.54 -11.41
CA ASN A 607 3.69 2.57 -12.48
C ASN A 607 3.11 3.05 -13.82
N GLY A 608 3.89 3.82 -14.58
CA GLY A 608 3.56 4.25 -15.95
C GLY A 608 3.27 5.75 -16.13
N ARG A 609 3.62 6.61 -15.17
CA ARG A 609 3.55 8.07 -15.35
C ARG A 609 4.88 8.67 -15.78
N ASN A 610 4.82 9.71 -16.60
CA ASN A 610 6.00 10.47 -17.01
C ASN A 610 6.56 11.26 -15.81
N HIS A 611 7.88 11.47 -15.77
CA HIS A 611 8.57 12.21 -14.70
C HIS A 611 7.98 13.62 -14.42
N MET A 612 7.40 14.26 -15.46
CA MET A 612 6.71 15.55 -15.36
C MET A 612 5.38 15.50 -14.57
N GLU A 613 4.71 14.36 -14.55
CA GLU A 613 3.45 14.14 -13.81
C GLU A 613 3.70 13.60 -12.40
N GLN A 614 4.89 13.03 -12.15
CA GLN A 614 5.24 12.42 -10.88
C GLN A 614 5.55 13.45 -9.78
N ARG A 615 6.22 14.57 -10.12
CA ARG A 615 6.54 15.63 -9.15
C ARG A 615 5.29 16.32 -8.56
N PRO A 616 4.32 16.81 -9.36
CA PRO A 616 3.10 17.42 -8.81
C PRO A 616 2.27 16.45 -7.97
N MET A 617 2.29 15.16 -8.30
CA MET A 617 1.60 14.10 -7.55
C MET A 617 2.27 13.86 -6.20
N SER A 618 3.61 13.86 -6.15
CA SER A 618 4.40 13.75 -4.91
C SER A 618 4.17 14.95 -4.01
N ASP A 619 4.19 16.15 -4.57
CA ASP A 619 3.91 17.39 -3.86
C ASP A 619 2.48 17.41 -3.29
N LEU A 620 1.50 16.95 -4.07
CA LEU A 620 0.12 16.83 -3.62
C LEU A 620 -0.04 15.76 -2.53
N ALA A 621 0.70 14.66 -2.60
CA ALA A 621 0.72 13.65 -1.55
C ALA A 621 1.35 14.17 -0.26
N PHE A 622 2.50 14.83 -0.37
CA PHE A 622 3.14 15.49 0.75
C PHE A 622 2.23 16.52 1.41
N MET A 623 1.54 17.36 0.62
CA MET A 623 0.55 18.30 1.15
C MET A 623 -0.61 17.57 1.82
N HIS A 624 -1.28 16.66 1.13
CA HIS A 624 -2.46 15.97 1.65
C HIS A 624 -2.16 15.24 2.97
N TYR A 625 -1.07 14.47 3.02
CA TYR A 625 -0.71 13.70 4.21
C TYR A 625 -0.21 14.55 5.38
N ASN A 626 0.36 15.74 5.14
CA ASN A 626 0.76 16.64 6.22
C ASN A 626 -0.35 17.62 6.65
N LEU A 627 -1.33 17.90 5.79
CA LEU A 627 -2.53 18.71 6.11
C LEU A 627 -3.56 17.92 6.92
N GLN A 628 -3.76 16.63 6.59
CA GLN A 628 -4.81 15.80 7.18
C GLN A 628 -4.67 15.66 8.71
N PRO A 629 -3.48 15.37 9.28
CA PRO A 629 -3.30 15.31 10.73
C PRO A 629 -3.49 16.65 11.45
N GLN A 630 -3.16 17.78 10.80
CA GLN A 630 -3.41 19.12 11.35
C GLN A 630 -4.92 19.38 11.46
N ASN A 631 -5.69 18.98 10.44
CA ASN A 631 -7.13 19.12 10.43
C ASN A 631 -7.81 18.18 11.45
N SER A 632 -7.26 16.98 11.69
CA SER A 632 -7.75 16.05 12.72
C SER A 632 -7.63 16.63 14.14
N ARG A 633 -6.53 17.32 14.47
CA ARG A 633 -6.38 18.04 15.74
C ARG A 633 -7.38 19.22 15.90
N LEU A 634 -7.82 19.81 14.78
CA LEU A 634 -8.82 20.89 14.77
C LEU A 634 -10.26 20.34 14.86
N ALA A 635 -10.55 19.20 14.23
CA ALA A 635 -11.87 18.55 14.26
C ALA A 635 -12.26 18.05 15.66
N VAL A 636 -11.28 17.57 16.45
CA VAL A 636 -11.47 17.16 17.86
C VAL A 636 -11.73 18.37 18.77
N ARG A 637 -11.33 19.58 18.35
CA ARG A 637 -11.57 20.84 19.07
C ARG A 637 -12.95 21.46 18.82
N GLY A 638 -13.77 20.83 17.96
CA GLY A 638 -15.18 21.16 17.76
C GLY A 638 -15.63 21.10 16.29
N VAL A 639 -16.78 20.45 16.07
CA VAL A 639 -17.74 20.62 14.96
C VAL A 639 -17.63 19.71 13.71
N ILE A 640 -16.67 18.79 13.57
CA ILE A 640 -16.66 17.86 12.39
C ILE A 640 -16.72 16.39 12.82
N LYS A 641 -17.86 15.73 12.56
CA LYS A 641 -17.98 14.26 12.60
C LYS A 641 -17.04 13.69 11.53
N THR A 642 -15.96 13.04 11.95
CA THR A 642 -15.06 12.29 11.05
C THR A 642 -15.78 11.05 10.50
N ASP A 643 -15.56 10.74 9.22
CA ASP A 643 -16.10 9.58 8.49
C ASP A 643 -16.09 8.29 9.35
N GLU A 644 -17.25 7.93 9.89
CA GLU A 644 -17.50 6.61 10.47
C GLU A 644 -17.65 5.62 9.31
N ILE A 645 -17.05 4.42 9.43
CA ILE A 645 -17.24 3.33 8.46
C ILE A 645 -18.75 3.09 8.35
N ASP A 646 -19.31 3.07 7.13
CA ASP A 646 -20.73 2.74 6.93
C ASP A 646 -21.01 1.38 7.58
N PRO A 647 -21.71 1.36 8.73
CA PRO A 647 -21.83 0.17 9.53
C PRO A 647 -22.78 -0.86 8.92
N MET A 648 -23.52 -0.47 7.87
CA MET A 648 -24.51 -1.31 7.20
C MET A 648 -23.86 -2.35 6.27
N ASP A 649 -22.76 -2.02 5.60
CA ASP A 649 -22.17 -2.90 4.57
C ASP A 649 -21.29 -4.01 5.16
N ALA A 650 -20.55 -3.77 6.24
CA ALA A 650 -19.56 -4.71 6.78
C ALA A 650 -20.09 -5.76 7.77
N TRP A 651 -21.18 -5.48 8.49
CA TRP A 651 -21.73 -6.38 9.52
C TRP A 651 -22.93 -7.23 9.02
N ILE A 652 -23.63 -6.75 7.99
CA ILE A 652 -24.88 -7.36 7.51
C ILE A 652 -24.67 -8.28 6.31
N PHE A 653 -23.70 -8.04 5.44
CA PHE A 653 -23.60 -8.70 4.13
C PHE A 653 -22.59 -9.86 3.98
N ASP A 654 -21.97 -10.38 5.04
CA ASP A 654 -21.24 -11.66 4.95
C ASP A 654 -22.22 -12.83 4.65
N GLU A 655 -22.12 -13.42 3.45
CA GLU A 655 -22.99 -14.50 2.93
C GLU A 655 -23.01 -15.75 3.84
N GLU A 656 -24.20 -16.31 4.11
CA GLU A 656 -24.41 -17.61 4.77
C GLU A 656 -24.07 -18.77 3.81
N PRO A 657 -23.47 -19.89 4.28
CA PRO A 657 -23.61 -21.18 3.62
C PRO A 657 -24.98 -21.80 3.94
N ASP A 658 -25.63 -22.37 2.93
CA ASP A 658 -26.95 -23.02 3.01
C ASP A 658 -27.05 -24.09 4.13
N LEU A 659 -28.11 -23.96 4.94
CA LEU A 659 -28.33 -24.68 6.20
C LEU A 659 -29.07 -26.03 6.07
N ASP A 660 -29.21 -26.58 4.86
CA ASP A 660 -30.01 -27.80 4.62
C ASP A 660 -29.19 -29.12 4.51
N SER A 661 -27.88 -29.12 4.79
CA SER A 661 -27.04 -30.33 4.69
C SER A 661 -26.54 -30.93 6.03
N ILE A 662 -26.92 -30.37 7.19
CA ILE A 662 -26.39 -30.79 8.51
C ILE A 662 -27.33 -31.75 9.24
N ASN A 663 -27.83 -32.78 8.55
CA ASN A 663 -28.48 -33.93 9.19
C ASN A 663 -27.97 -35.21 8.56
N ASN A 664 -26.69 -35.52 8.80
CA ASN A 664 -26.12 -36.88 8.89
C ASN A 664 -24.59 -36.80 8.95
N ARG A 665 -24.02 -36.78 10.16
CA ARG A 665 -22.78 -37.47 10.56
C ARG A 665 -22.36 -37.05 11.97
N GLU A 666 -22.43 -37.99 12.90
CA GLU A 666 -21.81 -37.93 14.22
C GLU A 666 -20.45 -38.68 14.19
N PRO A 667 -19.59 -38.62 15.22
CA PRO A 667 -18.41 -37.77 15.23
C PRO A 667 -17.11 -38.59 15.26
N ASN A 668 -16.05 -38.15 14.57
CA ASN A 668 -14.70 -38.64 14.84
C ASN A 668 -13.64 -37.55 14.61
N SER A 669 -12.99 -37.19 15.73
CA SER A 669 -11.61 -36.71 15.89
C SER A 669 -11.07 -35.58 14.99
N ALA A 670 -11.13 -34.36 15.50
CA ALA A 670 -10.04 -33.37 15.65
C ALA A 670 -10.63 -31.94 15.66
N PRO A 671 -10.26 -31.06 16.60
CA PRO A 671 -10.78 -29.69 16.62
C PRO A 671 -10.19 -28.92 15.43
N ASN A 672 -11.08 -28.47 14.55
CA ASN A 672 -10.75 -27.60 13.43
C ASN A 672 -10.16 -26.30 13.95
N GLN A 673 -8.88 -26.10 13.63
CA GLN A 673 -8.18 -24.82 13.78
C GLN A 673 -8.88 -23.75 12.96
N ASN A 674 -9.38 -22.72 13.64
CA ASN A 674 -9.79 -21.47 13.01
C ASN A 674 -8.57 -20.79 12.36
N GLN A 675 -8.68 -20.64 11.04
CA GLN A 675 -8.20 -19.52 10.25
C GLN A 675 -6.71 -19.16 10.27
N TRP A 676 -5.83 -20.16 10.28
CA TRP A 676 -4.43 -20.03 9.86
C TRP A 676 -4.00 -21.13 8.90
N ARG A 677 -4.57 -21.19 7.70
CA ARG A 677 -3.92 -21.82 6.53
C ARG A 677 -4.51 -21.24 5.26
N LEU A 678 -3.77 -20.43 4.50
CA LEU A 678 -3.87 -20.42 3.04
C LEU A 678 -2.76 -19.70 2.22
N PRO A 679 -1.52 -19.43 2.70
CA PRO A 679 -0.40 -19.28 1.75
C PRO A 679 -0.10 -20.63 1.09
N LYS A 680 -0.03 -21.71 1.87
CA LYS A 680 0.30 -23.07 1.39
C LYS A 680 -0.79 -23.69 0.50
N LEU A 681 -2.06 -23.40 0.75
CA LEU A 681 -3.16 -23.98 -0.04
C LEU A 681 -3.49 -23.09 -1.27
N LYS A 682 -3.16 -21.79 -1.27
CA LYS A 682 -3.13 -20.96 -2.49
C LYS A 682 -1.97 -21.40 -3.36
N HIS A 683 -0.81 -21.64 -2.77
CA HIS A 683 0.34 -22.17 -3.48
C HIS A 683 0.08 -23.58 -4.03
N TYR A 684 -0.57 -24.46 -3.27
CA TYR A 684 -1.01 -25.78 -3.77
C TYR A 684 -2.07 -25.68 -4.86
N LYS A 685 -3.05 -24.78 -4.73
CA LYS A 685 -4.05 -24.52 -5.79
C LYS A 685 -3.41 -23.94 -7.05
N TRP A 686 -2.42 -23.06 -6.91
CA TRP A 686 -1.65 -22.50 -8.03
C TRP A 686 -0.80 -23.58 -8.71
N TRP A 687 -0.01 -24.34 -7.95
CA TRP A 687 0.75 -25.48 -8.47
C TRP A 687 -0.14 -26.53 -9.12
N LEU A 688 -1.34 -26.78 -8.57
CA LEU A 688 -2.32 -27.70 -9.16
C LEU A 688 -2.84 -27.18 -10.50
N ARG A 689 -3.16 -25.88 -10.63
CA ARG A 689 -3.54 -25.28 -11.92
C ARG A 689 -2.41 -25.33 -12.93
N VAL A 690 -1.20 -24.92 -12.54
CA VAL A 690 0.00 -24.99 -13.39
C VAL A 690 0.25 -26.44 -13.84
N THR A 691 0.17 -27.41 -12.93
CA THR A 691 0.34 -28.84 -13.25
C THR A 691 -0.73 -29.32 -14.23
N VAL A 692 -2.00 -28.95 -14.02
CA VAL A 692 -3.09 -29.30 -14.95
C VAL A 692 -2.84 -28.71 -16.34
N TYR A 693 -2.39 -27.45 -16.43
CA TYR A 693 -2.07 -26.84 -17.72
C TYR A 693 -0.87 -27.48 -18.41
N ILE A 694 0.18 -27.86 -17.66
CA ILE A 694 1.31 -28.64 -18.19
C ILE A 694 0.82 -29.96 -18.78
N VAL A 695 -0.02 -30.70 -18.05
CA VAL A 695 -0.59 -31.97 -18.52
C VAL A 695 -1.44 -31.78 -19.78
N PHE A 696 -2.31 -30.77 -19.80
CA PHE A 696 -3.14 -30.45 -20.96
C PHE A 696 -2.31 -30.09 -22.19
N LEU A 697 -1.25 -29.32 -22.01
CA LEU A 697 -0.34 -28.93 -23.08
C LEU A 697 0.44 -30.13 -23.63
N VAL A 698 1.17 -30.87 -22.78
CA VAL A 698 2.06 -31.95 -23.23
C VAL A 698 1.27 -33.14 -23.79
N ALA A 699 0.22 -33.57 -23.10
CA ALA A 699 -0.60 -34.69 -23.57
C ALA A 699 -1.43 -34.30 -24.80
N GLY A 700 -1.95 -33.07 -24.83
CA GLY A 700 -2.73 -32.52 -25.94
C GLY A 700 -1.90 -32.41 -27.22
N GLN A 701 -0.72 -31.79 -27.17
CA GLN A 701 0.21 -31.68 -28.30
C GLN A 701 0.56 -33.07 -28.85
N SER A 702 1.04 -33.96 -28.00
CA SER A 702 1.53 -35.28 -28.42
C SER A 702 0.44 -36.10 -29.09
N THR A 703 -0.77 -36.13 -28.51
CA THR A 703 -1.92 -36.86 -29.06
C THR A 703 -2.36 -36.27 -30.40
N THR A 704 -2.37 -34.94 -30.50
CA THR A 704 -2.81 -34.24 -31.72
C THR A 704 -1.85 -34.45 -32.88
N THR A 705 -0.54 -34.43 -32.65
CA THR A 705 0.45 -34.71 -33.69
C THR A 705 0.31 -36.14 -34.23
N LEU A 706 0.08 -37.13 -33.37
CA LEU A 706 -0.12 -38.53 -33.78
C LEU A 706 -1.40 -38.70 -34.61
N ILE A 707 -2.51 -38.07 -34.21
CA ILE A 707 -3.79 -38.21 -34.90
C ILE A 707 -3.80 -37.41 -36.22
N GLY A 708 -3.15 -36.24 -36.24
CA GLY A 708 -2.91 -35.51 -37.47
C GLY A 708 -2.07 -36.32 -38.46
N ARG A 709 -1.12 -37.13 -37.98
CA ARG A 709 -0.38 -38.04 -38.85
C ARG A 709 -1.24 -39.19 -39.34
N LEU A 710 -2.04 -39.80 -38.45
CA LEU A 710 -2.99 -40.84 -38.80
C LEU A 710 -3.92 -40.40 -39.93
N TYR A 711 -4.40 -39.15 -39.88
CA TYR A 711 -5.22 -38.56 -40.94
C TYR A 711 -4.55 -38.63 -42.32
N PHE A 712 -3.29 -38.20 -42.44
CA PHE A 712 -2.59 -38.20 -43.73
C PHE A 712 -2.19 -39.62 -44.17
N ASP A 713 -1.76 -40.49 -43.24
CA ASP A 713 -1.34 -41.86 -43.57
C ASP A 713 -2.50 -42.74 -44.04
N LYS A 714 -3.72 -42.50 -43.53
CA LYS A 714 -4.92 -43.28 -43.86
C LYS A 714 -5.71 -42.75 -45.06
N GLY A 715 -5.15 -41.81 -45.81
CA GLY A 715 -5.71 -41.32 -47.08
C GLY A 715 -6.31 -39.91 -47.05
N GLY A 716 -6.14 -39.18 -45.94
CA GLY A 716 -6.48 -37.76 -45.86
C GLY A 716 -5.57 -36.93 -46.77
N ASN A 717 -6.15 -36.00 -47.53
CA ASN A 717 -5.43 -35.21 -48.54
C ASN A 717 -5.78 -33.72 -48.50
N SER A 718 -6.92 -33.33 -47.90
CA SER A 718 -7.26 -31.92 -47.75
C SER A 718 -6.41 -31.25 -46.67
N LYS A 719 -5.63 -30.26 -47.10
CA LYS A 719 -4.74 -29.46 -46.24
C LYS A 719 -5.56 -28.46 -45.44
N TRP A 720 -6.56 -27.85 -46.07
CA TRP A 720 -7.43 -26.88 -45.41
C TRP A 720 -8.38 -27.56 -44.43
N MET A 721 -8.78 -28.82 -44.64
CA MET A 721 -9.51 -29.59 -43.64
C MET A 721 -8.63 -29.89 -42.42
N ALA A 722 -7.40 -30.37 -42.64
CA ALA A 722 -6.44 -30.57 -41.56
C ALA A 722 -6.13 -29.28 -40.79
N THR A 723 -6.16 -28.12 -41.46
CA THR A 723 -5.97 -26.79 -40.86
C THR A 723 -7.22 -26.35 -40.07
N PHE A 724 -8.40 -26.51 -40.66
CA PHE A 724 -9.70 -26.12 -40.10
C PHE A 724 -9.95 -26.79 -38.75
N VAL A 725 -9.67 -28.09 -38.66
CA VAL A 725 -9.95 -28.89 -37.48
C VAL A 725 -9.12 -28.45 -36.26
N GLN A 726 -7.98 -27.78 -36.46
CA GLN A 726 -7.15 -27.29 -35.35
C GLN A 726 -7.85 -26.18 -34.53
N SER A 727 -8.67 -25.35 -35.17
CA SER A 727 -9.41 -24.27 -34.49
C SER A 727 -10.91 -24.54 -34.33
N ALA A 728 -11.50 -25.46 -35.10
CA ALA A 728 -12.94 -25.68 -35.15
C ALA A 728 -13.57 -26.17 -33.83
N GLY A 729 -12.77 -26.65 -32.87
CA GLY A 729 -13.25 -27.13 -31.57
C GLY A 729 -13.66 -26.03 -30.58
N PHE A 730 -13.39 -24.75 -30.88
CA PHE A 730 -13.61 -23.64 -29.94
C PHE A 730 -15.02 -23.56 -29.30
N PRO A 731 -16.14 -24.00 -29.94
CA PRO A 731 -17.47 -23.93 -29.32
C PRO A 731 -17.59 -24.76 -28.04
N ILE A 732 -16.73 -25.77 -27.84
CA ILE A 732 -16.68 -26.59 -26.62
C ILE A 732 -16.37 -25.75 -25.38
N LEU A 733 -15.73 -24.58 -25.56
CA LEU A 733 -15.33 -23.69 -24.47
C LEU A 733 -16.43 -22.68 -24.08
N LEU A 734 -17.50 -22.54 -24.88
CA LEU A 734 -18.59 -21.60 -24.61
C LEU A 734 -19.33 -21.86 -23.28
N PRO A 735 -19.63 -23.12 -22.88
CA PRO A 735 -20.25 -23.39 -21.58
C PRO A 735 -19.42 -22.91 -20.39
N LEU A 736 -18.09 -22.90 -20.51
CA LEU A 736 -17.18 -22.43 -19.45
C LEU A 736 -17.31 -20.91 -19.25
N VAL A 737 -17.52 -20.13 -20.32
CA VAL A 737 -17.76 -18.69 -20.22
C VAL A 737 -19.04 -18.40 -19.42
N PHE A 738 -20.12 -19.13 -19.68
CA PHE A 738 -21.38 -18.93 -18.94
C PHE A 738 -21.32 -19.41 -17.48
N PHE A 739 -20.51 -20.43 -17.19
CA PHE A 739 -20.37 -20.97 -15.82
C PHE A 739 -19.48 -20.08 -14.94
N PHE A 740 -18.43 -19.47 -15.51
CA PHE A 740 -17.49 -18.61 -14.77
C PHE A 740 -17.80 -17.10 -14.89
N SER A 741 -18.76 -16.70 -15.71
CA SER A 741 -19.25 -15.31 -15.77
C SER A 741 -20.23 -15.06 -14.61
N SER A 742 -19.68 -14.84 -13.42
CA SER A 742 -20.41 -14.30 -12.28
C SER A 742 -19.93 -12.90 -11.94
N SER A 743 -20.89 -11.99 -11.81
CA SER A 743 -20.79 -10.57 -11.45
C SER A 743 -20.27 -9.61 -12.55
N THR A 744 -21.21 -8.86 -13.10
CA THR A 744 -20.95 -7.57 -13.75
C THR A 744 -20.48 -6.55 -12.71
N THR A 745 -19.18 -6.53 -12.42
CA THR A 745 -18.52 -5.36 -11.83
C THR A 745 -18.15 -4.37 -12.95
N LYS A 746 -18.48 -3.09 -12.74
CA LYS A 746 -18.25 -1.99 -13.70
C LYS A 746 -16.76 -1.88 -14.06
N SER A 747 -16.37 -2.49 -15.17
CA SER A 747 -15.03 -2.39 -15.75
C SER A 747 -14.93 -1.19 -16.70
N THR A 748 -13.84 -0.45 -16.57
CA THR A 748 -13.38 0.60 -17.48
C THR A 748 -13.36 0.05 -18.90
N ARG A 749 -14.27 0.51 -19.77
CA ARG A 749 -14.42 0.01 -21.14
C ARG A 749 -13.11 0.15 -21.92
N LEU A 750 -12.43 -0.97 -22.20
CA LEU A 750 -11.48 -1.05 -23.31
C LEU A 750 -12.20 -0.57 -24.58
N LYS A 751 -11.49 0.17 -25.44
CA LYS A 751 -12.05 0.55 -26.75
C LYS A 751 -12.33 -0.73 -27.54
N LEU A 752 -13.60 -0.95 -27.87
CA LEU A 752 -14.06 -2.13 -28.62
C LEU A 752 -13.24 -2.33 -29.91
N SER A 753 -12.85 -1.24 -30.58
CA SER A 753 -12.02 -1.28 -31.79
C SER A 753 -10.65 -1.92 -31.57
N THR A 754 -10.01 -1.68 -30.41
CA THR A 754 -8.70 -2.24 -30.08
C THR A 754 -8.80 -3.75 -29.81
N VAL A 755 -9.84 -4.19 -29.09
CA VAL A 755 -10.07 -5.61 -28.80
C VAL A 755 -10.42 -6.38 -30.07
N VAL A 756 -11.30 -5.82 -30.92
CA VAL A 756 -11.65 -6.42 -32.21
C VAL A 756 -10.45 -6.53 -33.14
N PHE A 757 -9.62 -5.48 -33.22
CA PHE A 757 -8.38 -5.50 -34.00
C PHE A 757 -7.43 -6.59 -33.49
N LEU A 758 -7.24 -6.67 -32.17
CA LEU A 758 -6.35 -7.64 -31.53
C LEU A 758 -6.76 -9.08 -31.84
N TYR A 759 -8.03 -9.44 -31.61
CA TYR A 759 -8.53 -10.79 -31.87
C TYR A 759 -8.52 -11.15 -33.35
N THR A 760 -8.79 -10.17 -34.22
CA THR A 760 -8.70 -10.37 -35.68
C THR A 760 -7.26 -10.63 -36.10
N ALA A 761 -6.31 -9.85 -35.60
CA ALA A 761 -4.89 -10.02 -35.90
C ALA A 761 -4.38 -11.39 -35.43
N PHE A 762 -4.72 -11.82 -34.21
CA PHE A 762 -4.35 -13.15 -33.71
C PHE A 762 -5.00 -14.28 -34.50
N GLY A 763 -6.27 -14.15 -34.87
CA GLY A 763 -6.95 -15.16 -35.67
C GLY A 763 -6.34 -15.34 -37.07
N ILE A 764 -5.93 -14.24 -37.72
CA ILE A 764 -5.22 -14.29 -39.01
C ILE A 764 -3.85 -14.94 -38.85
N LEU A 765 -3.09 -14.56 -37.81
CA LEU A 765 -1.78 -15.14 -37.51
C LEU A 765 -1.88 -16.66 -37.30
N LEU A 766 -2.83 -17.11 -36.48
CA LEU A 766 -3.11 -18.53 -36.23
C LEU A 766 -3.58 -19.28 -37.49
N THR A 767 -4.28 -18.61 -38.42
CA THR A 767 -4.66 -19.24 -39.71
C THR A 767 -3.43 -19.59 -40.53
N GLY A 768 -2.46 -18.66 -40.60
CA GLY A 768 -1.19 -18.91 -41.28
C GLY A 768 -0.37 -20.01 -40.59
N ASP A 769 -0.29 -19.96 -39.26
CA ASP A 769 0.45 -20.92 -38.45
C ASP A 769 -0.10 -22.35 -38.59
N ASN A 770 -1.41 -22.54 -38.37
CA ASN A 770 -2.07 -23.85 -38.51
C ASN A 770 -1.92 -24.44 -39.92
N LEU A 771 -1.91 -23.58 -40.95
CA LEU A 771 -1.70 -24.00 -42.33
C LEU A 771 -0.27 -24.50 -42.54
N MET A 772 0.72 -23.75 -42.05
CA MET A 772 2.13 -24.15 -42.11
C MET A 772 2.36 -25.48 -41.37
N TYR A 773 1.73 -25.67 -40.21
CA TYR A 773 1.76 -26.94 -39.47
C TYR A 773 1.15 -28.10 -40.26
N SER A 774 0.03 -27.89 -40.94
CA SER A 774 -0.62 -28.91 -41.78
C SER A 774 0.27 -29.32 -42.96
N TYR A 775 0.98 -28.36 -43.57
CA TYR A 775 1.98 -28.63 -44.61
C TYR A 775 3.19 -29.39 -44.08
N GLY A 776 3.66 -29.06 -42.87
CA GLY A 776 4.75 -29.77 -42.20
C GLY A 776 4.41 -31.24 -41.95
N LEU A 777 3.23 -31.52 -41.38
CA LEU A 777 2.81 -32.88 -41.04
C LEU A 777 2.51 -33.77 -42.26
N LEU A 778 2.06 -33.15 -43.36
CA LEU A 778 1.81 -33.82 -44.64
C LEU A 778 3.11 -34.25 -45.34
N TYR A 779 4.13 -33.39 -45.35
CA TYR A 779 5.34 -33.61 -46.17
C TYR A 779 6.57 -34.08 -45.41
N LEU A 780 6.60 -33.99 -44.08
CA LEU A 780 7.71 -34.46 -43.26
C LEU A 780 7.31 -35.70 -42.46
N PRO A 781 8.27 -36.62 -42.20
CA PRO A 781 8.12 -37.63 -41.16
C PRO A 781 7.89 -36.96 -39.81
N VAL A 782 7.11 -37.61 -38.92
CA VAL A 782 6.73 -37.01 -37.63
C VAL A 782 7.94 -36.77 -36.74
N SER A 783 8.96 -37.63 -36.82
CA SER A 783 10.23 -37.43 -36.14
C SER A 783 10.91 -36.11 -36.56
N THR A 784 10.89 -35.82 -37.85
CA THR A 784 11.54 -34.65 -38.47
C THR A 784 10.73 -33.38 -38.16
N TYR A 785 9.40 -33.47 -38.26
CA TYR A 785 8.45 -32.44 -37.84
C TYR A 785 8.67 -32.02 -36.38
N SER A 786 8.72 -32.99 -35.45
CA SER A 786 8.88 -32.72 -34.02
C SER A 786 10.24 -32.10 -33.68
N LEU A 787 11.31 -32.55 -34.32
CA LEU A 787 12.65 -31.96 -34.13
C LEU A 787 12.72 -30.52 -34.64
N LEU A 788 12.02 -30.19 -35.74
CA LEU A 788 11.95 -28.81 -36.22
C LEU A 788 11.13 -27.90 -35.31
N CYS A 789 10.06 -28.40 -34.67
CA CYS A 789 9.34 -27.64 -33.64
C CYS A 789 10.27 -27.16 -32.52
N ALA A 790 11.36 -27.87 -32.20
CA ALA A 790 12.32 -27.47 -31.16
C ALA A 790 12.96 -26.10 -31.42
N THR A 791 13.02 -25.67 -32.69
CA THR A 791 13.53 -24.35 -33.06
C THR A 791 12.67 -23.20 -32.54
N GLN A 792 11.44 -23.46 -32.08
CA GLN A 792 10.60 -22.45 -31.43
C GLN A 792 11.26 -21.86 -30.16
N LEU A 793 12.06 -22.64 -29.42
CA LEU A 793 12.75 -22.11 -28.23
C LEU A 793 13.78 -21.03 -28.59
N ALA A 794 14.46 -21.22 -29.73
CA ALA A 794 15.40 -20.26 -30.29
C ALA A 794 14.70 -18.97 -30.71
N PHE A 795 13.62 -19.07 -31.49
CA PHE A 795 12.87 -17.90 -31.94
C PHE A 795 12.23 -17.12 -30.79
N ASN A 796 11.65 -17.81 -29.81
CA ASN A 796 11.04 -17.16 -28.65
C ASN A 796 12.07 -16.38 -27.82
N THR A 797 13.29 -16.90 -27.66
CA THR A 797 14.37 -16.17 -26.99
C THR A 797 14.67 -14.85 -27.71
N VAL A 798 14.71 -14.86 -29.05
CA VAL A 798 14.93 -13.66 -29.86
C VAL A 798 13.76 -12.69 -29.72
N PHE A 799 12.51 -13.16 -29.82
CA PHE A 799 11.34 -12.29 -29.71
C PHE A 799 11.15 -11.72 -28.30
N SER A 800 11.34 -12.50 -27.24
CA SER A 800 11.30 -12.02 -25.85
C SER A 800 12.45 -11.06 -25.52
N PHE A 801 13.61 -11.16 -26.18
CA PHE A 801 14.65 -10.13 -26.07
C PHE A 801 14.14 -8.78 -26.61
N PHE A 802 13.53 -8.76 -27.80
CA PHE A 802 13.09 -7.52 -28.45
C PHE A 802 11.79 -6.94 -27.86
N LEU A 803 10.86 -7.79 -27.43
CA LEU A 803 9.54 -7.37 -26.94
C LEU A 803 9.50 -7.21 -25.41
N ASP A 804 10.22 -8.05 -24.67
CA ASP A 804 10.15 -8.12 -23.20
C ASP A 804 11.46 -7.69 -22.49
N SER A 805 12.50 -7.29 -23.25
CA SER A 805 13.79 -6.80 -22.73
C SER A 805 14.58 -7.78 -21.84
N GLN A 806 14.46 -9.09 -22.05
CA GLN A 806 15.24 -10.09 -21.31
C GLN A 806 16.76 -10.01 -21.62
N LYS A 807 17.63 -10.34 -20.67
CA LYS A 807 19.10 -10.31 -20.85
C LYS A 807 19.63 -11.65 -21.38
N PHE A 808 20.52 -11.62 -22.38
CA PHE A 808 21.18 -12.82 -22.92
C PHE A 808 22.28 -13.34 -21.98
N THR A 809 22.23 -14.64 -21.65
CA THR A 809 23.29 -15.35 -20.91
C THR A 809 24.00 -16.38 -21.79
N TYR A 810 25.24 -16.74 -21.45
CA TYR A 810 26.08 -17.69 -22.21
C TYR A 810 25.39 -19.03 -22.51
N PHE A 811 24.61 -19.57 -21.57
CA PHE A 811 23.92 -20.85 -21.74
C PHE A 811 22.67 -20.76 -22.63
N ILE A 812 22.01 -19.60 -22.68
CA ILE A 812 20.92 -19.33 -23.63
C ILE A 812 21.48 -19.28 -25.06
N LEU A 813 22.64 -18.64 -25.24
CA LEU A 813 23.38 -18.66 -26.51
C LEU A 813 23.82 -20.09 -26.87
N ASN A 814 24.29 -20.89 -25.90
CA ASN A 814 24.64 -22.29 -26.14
C ASN A 814 23.41 -23.13 -26.58
N SER A 815 22.26 -22.96 -25.94
CA SER A 815 21.00 -23.61 -26.36
C SER A 815 20.59 -23.20 -27.78
N LEU A 816 20.70 -21.91 -28.11
CA LEU A 816 20.43 -21.39 -29.45
C LEU A 816 21.33 -22.03 -30.51
N VAL A 817 22.63 -22.14 -30.22
CA VAL A 817 23.61 -22.78 -31.12
C VAL A 817 23.32 -24.27 -31.29
N LEU A 818 23.02 -25.00 -30.21
CA LEU A 818 22.74 -26.44 -30.29
C LEU A 818 21.45 -26.74 -31.08
N LEU A 819 20.39 -25.95 -30.90
CA LEU A 819 19.12 -26.11 -31.62
C LEU A 819 19.24 -25.71 -33.09
N THR A 820 20.04 -24.71 -33.43
CA THR A 820 20.30 -24.31 -34.82
C THR A 820 21.18 -25.33 -35.56
N ILE A 821 22.17 -25.93 -34.89
CA ILE A 821 22.97 -27.04 -35.42
C ILE A 821 22.07 -28.28 -35.63
N SER A 822 21.20 -28.59 -34.67
CA SER A 822 20.22 -29.69 -34.76
C SER A 822 19.32 -29.56 -36.00
N ALA A 823 18.70 -28.39 -36.21
CA ALA A 823 17.87 -28.13 -37.39
C ALA A 823 18.67 -28.17 -38.71
N SER A 824 19.92 -27.70 -38.68
CA SER A 824 20.80 -27.68 -39.84
C SER A 824 21.26 -29.10 -40.23
N LEU A 825 21.58 -29.96 -39.26
CA LEU A 825 21.91 -31.38 -39.47
C LEU A 825 20.73 -32.16 -40.06
N LEU A 826 19.51 -31.83 -39.65
CA LEU A 826 18.28 -32.42 -40.18
C LEU A 826 17.99 -31.96 -41.62
N ALA A 827 18.32 -30.71 -41.96
CA ALA A 827 18.23 -30.21 -43.33
C ALA A 827 19.22 -30.92 -44.27
N VAL A 828 20.46 -31.13 -43.80
CA VAL A 828 21.56 -31.72 -44.58
C VAL A 828 21.38 -33.22 -44.81
N ASN A 829 20.80 -33.97 -43.85
CA ASN A 829 20.58 -35.42 -43.99
C ASN A 829 19.30 -35.82 -44.77
N SER A 830 18.60 -34.85 -45.37
CA SER A 830 17.36 -35.07 -46.13
C SER A 830 17.52 -35.99 -47.36
N ASP A 831 18.74 -36.16 -47.85
CA ASP A 831 19.06 -37.01 -49.00
C ASP A 831 18.99 -38.53 -48.67
N SER A 832 18.98 -38.93 -47.40
CA SER A 832 18.87 -40.34 -46.96
C SER A 832 17.42 -40.85 -46.78
N GLU A 833 16.49 -39.94 -46.44
CA GLU A 833 15.08 -40.28 -46.17
C GLU A 833 14.21 -40.28 -47.44
N THR A 834 14.58 -39.45 -48.42
CA THR A 834 13.89 -39.36 -49.72
C THR A 834 13.95 -40.66 -50.53
N THR A 835 14.79 -41.62 -50.12
CA THR A 835 14.95 -42.91 -50.80
C THR A 835 13.91 -43.97 -50.39
N SER A 836 13.12 -43.79 -49.31
CA SER A 836 12.20 -44.83 -48.81
C SER A 836 10.69 -44.50 -48.80
N GLY A 837 10.25 -43.63 -49.71
CA GLY A 837 8.83 -43.45 -50.03
C GLY A 837 8.21 -42.19 -49.41
N ILE A 838 7.58 -41.41 -50.29
CA ILE A 838 6.83 -40.14 -50.12
C ILE A 838 7.61 -38.90 -50.62
N GLY A 839 7.47 -38.60 -51.91
CA GLY A 839 7.59 -37.24 -52.47
C GLY A 839 8.93 -36.86 -53.12
N SER A 840 8.85 -36.02 -54.17
CA SER A 840 10.01 -35.36 -54.78
C SER A 840 10.70 -34.41 -53.78
N ARG A 841 12.02 -34.24 -53.89
CA ARG A 841 12.85 -33.34 -53.06
C ARG A 841 12.22 -31.98 -52.76
N GLY A 842 11.44 -31.43 -53.71
CA GLY A 842 10.71 -30.18 -53.54
C GLY A 842 9.62 -30.19 -52.46
N LYS A 843 8.87 -31.29 -52.28
CA LYS A 843 7.82 -31.39 -51.25
C LYS A 843 8.41 -31.40 -49.84
N TYR A 844 9.52 -32.11 -49.65
CA TYR A 844 10.26 -32.12 -48.39
C TYR A 844 10.77 -30.72 -48.02
N ILE A 845 11.37 -29.98 -48.98
CA ILE A 845 11.85 -28.60 -48.76
C ILE A 845 10.69 -27.67 -48.36
N ILE A 846 9.53 -27.80 -49.03
CA ILE A 846 8.33 -27.03 -48.67
C ILE A 846 7.89 -27.36 -47.23
N GLY A 847 7.80 -28.64 -46.88
CA GLY A 847 7.48 -29.08 -45.52
C GLY A 847 8.45 -28.51 -44.48
N PHE A 848 9.75 -28.56 -44.77
CA PHE A 848 10.81 -28.05 -43.91
C PHE A 848 10.69 -26.53 -43.67
N LEU A 849 10.56 -25.75 -44.74
CA LEU A 849 10.43 -24.28 -44.65
C LEU A 849 9.12 -23.87 -43.96
N CYS A 850 8.00 -24.54 -44.27
CA CYS A 850 6.74 -24.31 -43.57
C CYS A 850 6.88 -24.59 -42.07
N MET A 851 7.55 -25.68 -41.69
CA MET A 851 7.71 -26.04 -40.28
C MET A 851 8.64 -25.08 -39.52
N LEU A 852 9.72 -24.60 -40.15
CA LEU A 852 10.57 -23.57 -39.56
C LEU A 852 9.80 -22.23 -39.41
N GLY A 853 9.00 -21.87 -40.42
CA GLY A 853 8.12 -20.71 -40.39
C GLY A 853 7.02 -20.79 -39.33
N ALA A 854 6.42 -21.97 -39.14
CA ALA A 854 5.46 -22.23 -38.07
C ALA A 854 6.10 -22.07 -36.70
N SER A 855 7.30 -22.64 -36.48
CA SER A 855 8.02 -22.51 -35.20
C SER A 855 8.33 -21.05 -34.84
N ALA A 856 8.70 -20.22 -35.83
CA ALA A 856 8.91 -18.78 -35.64
C ALA A 856 7.60 -18.03 -35.37
N THR A 857 6.55 -18.35 -36.13
CA THR A 857 5.23 -17.71 -36.04
C THR A 857 4.56 -18.01 -34.70
N TYR A 858 4.61 -19.27 -34.27
CA TYR A 858 4.15 -19.73 -32.97
C TYR A 858 4.88 -19.03 -31.82
N SER A 859 6.20 -18.93 -31.89
CA SER A 859 7.00 -18.21 -30.88
C SER A 859 6.63 -16.73 -30.80
N PHE A 860 6.47 -16.09 -31.96
CA PHE A 860 6.03 -14.69 -32.04
C PHE A 860 4.62 -14.51 -31.46
N TYR A 861 3.70 -15.44 -31.75
CA TYR A 861 2.36 -15.46 -31.17
C TYR A 861 2.41 -15.53 -29.63
N LEU A 862 3.24 -16.42 -29.05
CA LEU A 862 3.39 -16.53 -27.60
C LEU A 862 3.85 -15.20 -26.95
N SER A 863 4.87 -14.55 -27.51
CA SER A 863 5.35 -13.25 -27.00
C SER A 863 4.28 -12.15 -27.14
N LEU A 864 3.56 -12.10 -28.26
CA LEU A 864 2.49 -11.12 -28.45
C LEU A 864 1.29 -11.35 -27.51
N VAL A 865 0.94 -12.60 -27.21
CA VAL A 865 -0.11 -12.93 -26.23
C VAL A 865 0.29 -12.45 -24.84
N GLN A 866 1.53 -12.70 -24.40
CA GLN A 866 2.03 -12.19 -23.12
C GLN A 866 1.99 -10.66 -23.08
N LEU A 867 2.52 -9.99 -24.11
CA LEU A 867 2.47 -8.53 -24.23
C LEU A 867 1.03 -8.00 -24.17
N SER A 868 0.08 -8.73 -24.76
CA SER A 868 -1.34 -8.36 -24.75
C SER A 868 -1.96 -8.47 -23.37
N PHE A 869 -1.66 -9.53 -22.61
CA PHE A 869 -2.09 -9.64 -21.21
C PHE A 869 -1.51 -8.51 -20.36
N GLU A 870 -0.20 -8.23 -20.46
CA GLU A 870 0.50 -7.24 -19.65
C GLU A 870 0.15 -5.79 -19.99
N LYS A 871 0.04 -5.45 -21.28
CA LYS A 871 -0.06 -4.05 -21.73
C LYS A 871 -1.46 -3.63 -22.17
N VAL A 872 -2.26 -4.54 -22.71
CA VAL A 872 -3.55 -4.20 -23.34
C VAL A 872 -4.73 -4.61 -22.47
N ILE A 873 -4.79 -5.88 -22.06
CA ILE A 873 -5.96 -6.46 -21.42
C ILE A 873 -5.99 -6.12 -19.92
N LYS A 874 -4.86 -6.20 -19.19
CA LYS A 874 -4.67 -5.76 -17.79
C LYS A 874 -5.70 -6.30 -16.77
N ILE A 875 -6.53 -7.26 -17.16
CA ILE A 875 -7.57 -7.88 -16.35
C ILE A 875 -7.18 -9.35 -16.19
N GLU A 876 -6.96 -9.76 -14.96
CA GLU A 876 -6.44 -11.10 -14.64
C GLU A 876 -7.58 -12.03 -14.21
N THR A 877 -8.42 -12.43 -15.18
CA THR A 877 -9.46 -13.45 -14.92
C THR A 877 -9.33 -14.65 -15.86
N PHE A 878 -9.72 -15.84 -15.39
CA PHE A 878 -9.76 -17.04 -16.24
C PHE A 878 -10.70 -16.88 -17.45
N SER A 879 -11.77 -16.08 -17.31
CA SER A 879 -12.65 -15.72 -18.43
C SER A 879 -11.88 -15.05 -19.57
N THR A 880 -10.89 -14.22 -19.23
CA THR A 880 -10.03 -13.55 -20.22
C THR A 880 -9.18 -14.53 -21.02
N VAL A 881 -8.69 -15.61 -20.39
CA VAL A 881 -7.96 -16.69 -21.08
C VAL A 881 -8.87 -17.41 -22.06
N VAL A 882 -10.11 -17.68 -21.64
CA VAL A 882 -11.12 -18.33 -22.50
C VAL A 882 -11.53 -17.42 -23.65
N ASP A 883 -11.71 -16.12 -23.43
CA ASP A 883 -12.00 -15.14 -24.48
C ASP A 883 -10.84 -15.06 -25.51
N MET A 884 -9.60 -15.00 -25.02
CA MET A 884 -8.38 -15.00 -25.83
C MET A 884 -8.18 -16.30 -26.64
N GLN A 885 -8.88 -17.37 -26.27
CA GLN A 885 -8.94 -18.60 -27.06
C GLN A 885 -10.09 -18.60 -28.06
N ILE A 886 -11.30 -18.25 -27.63
CA ILE A 886 -12.53 -18.37 -28.43
C ILE A 886 -12.51 -17.42 -29.63
N TYR A 887 -12.23 -16.13 -29.41
CA TYR A 887 -12.39 -15.13 -30.46
C TYR A 887 -11.34 -15.26 -31.58
N PRO A 888 -10.04 -15.42 -31.30
CA PRO A 888 -9.07 -15.73 -32.35
C PRO A 888 -9.38 -17.04 -33.07
N SER A 889 -9.77 -18.11 -32.34
CA SER A 889 -10.13 -19.39 -32.96
C SER A 889 -11.35 -19.30 -33.87
N PHE A 890 -12.33 -18.46 -33.55
CA PHE A 890 -13.45 -18.16 -34.44
C PHE A 890 -12.99 -17.53 -35.74
N VAL A 891 -12.15 -16.49 -35.66
CA VAL A 891 -11.57 -15.82 -36.84
C VAL A 891 -10.73 -16.81 -37.66
N THR A 892 -9.92 -17.65 -37.02
CA THR A 892 -9.13 -18.70 -37.67
C THR A 892 -10.01 -19.70 -38.40
N THR A 893 -11.10 -20.15 -37.76
CA THR A 893 -12.05 -21.10 -38.36
C THR A 893 -12.71 -20.50 -39.60
N CYS A 894 -13.12 -19.23 -39.55
CA CYS A 894 -13.61 -18.50 -40.71
C CYS A 894 -12.56 -18.40 -41.84
N GLY A 895 -11.31 -18.08 -41.49
CA GLY A 895 -10.20 -18.04 -42.44
C GLY A 895 -9.94 -19.39 -43.12
N CYS A 896 -10.01 -20.48 -42.36
CA CYS A 896 -9.86 -21.84 -42.88
C CYS A 896 -11.01 -22.23 -43.81
N VAL A 897 -12.25 -21.86 -43.47
CA VAL A 897 -13.41 -22.10 -44.34
C VAL A 897 -13.24 -21.35 -45.67
N VAL A 898 -12.83 -20.08 -45.63
CA VAL A 898 -12.53 -19.30 -46.84
C VAL A 898 -11.43 -19.99 -47.66
N GLY A 899 -10.35 -20.46 -47.03
CA GLY A 899 -9.28 -21.21 -47.68
C GLY A 899 -9.74 -22.53 -48.32
N LEU A 900 -10.60 -23.28 -47.63
CA LEU A 900 -11.19 -24.54 -48.12
C LEU A 900 -12.07 -24.32 -49.36
N PHE A 901 -12.86 -23.24 -49.36
CA PHE A 901 -13.68 -22.87 -50.51
C PHE A 901 -12.84 -22.34 -51.68
N ALA A 902 -11.87 -21.47 -51.39
CA ALA A 902 -11.01 -20.85 -52.39
C ALA A 902 -10.06 -21.85 -53.07
N SER A 903 -9.57 -22.85 -52.33
CA SER A 903 -8.71 -23.92 -52.87
C SER A 903 -9.48 -24.96 -53.70
N GLY A 904 -10.80 -25.03 -53.56
CA GLY A 904 -11.65 -26.03 -54.21
C GLY A 904 -11.63 -27.42 -53.57
N GLU A 905 -10.84 -27.62 -52.50
CA GLU A 905 -10.70 -28.91 -51.78
C GLU A 905 -12.03 -29.42 -51.23
N TRP A 906 -13.00 -28.53 -50.95
CA TRP A 906 -14.32 -28.91 -50.46
C TRP A 906 -15.08 -29.90 -51.36
N LYS A 907 -14.80 -29.87 -52.68
CA LYS A 907 -15.46 -30.75 -53.66
C LYS A 907 -15.02 -32.21 -53.51
N ASP A 908 -13.78 -32.41 -53.09
CA ASP A 908 -13.16 -33.73 -53.00
C ASP A 908 -13.30 -34.36 -51.61
N LEU A 909 -13.71 -33.61 -50.57
CA LEU A 909 -13.89 -34.11 -49.21
C LEU A 909 -14.84 -35.31 -49.11
N SER A 910 -15.93 -35.29 -49.88
CA SER A 910 -16.90 -36.40 -49.88
C SER A 910 -16.27 -37.69 -50.44
N LYS A 911 -15.35 -37.54 -51.41
CA LYS A 911 -14.59 -38.64 -51.98
C LYS A 911 -13.50 -39.10 -51.01
N GLU A 912 -12.73 -38.16 -50.45
CA GLU A 912 -11.71 -38.41 -49.44
C GLU A 912 -12.26 -39.20 -48.24
N MET A 913 -13.40 -38.79 -47.68
CA MET A 913 -14.04 -39.49 -46.56
C MET A 913 -14.50 -40.91 -46.93
N ARG A 914 -14.86 -41.17 -48.19
CA ARG A 914 -15.24 -42.51 -48.66
C ARG A 914 -14.04 -43.42 -48.87
N ASP A 915 -12.97 -42.84 -49.39
CA ASP A 915 -11.76 -43.56 -49.80
C ASP A 915 -10.74 -43.69 -48.66
N TYR A 916 -11.06 -43.15 -47.47
CA TYR A 916 -10.26 -43.29 -46.26
C TYR A 916 -10.14 -44.76 -45.84
N GLU A 917 -8.92 -45.22 -45.60
CA GLU A 917 -8.58 -46.65 -45.46
C GLU A 917 -9.36 -47.34 -44.32
N GLU A 918 -9.55 -46.64 -43.20
CA GLU A 918 -10.26 -47.13 -42.01
C GLU A 918 -11.78 -46.84 -42.04
N GLY A 919 -12.28 -46.30 -43.16
CA GLY A 919 -13.69 -45.99 -43.38
C GLY A 919 -14.19 -44.64 -42.82
N ARG A 920 -15.43 -44.31 -43.16
CA ARG A 920 -16.04 -42.97 -42.90
C ARG A 920 -16.12 -42.60 -41.42
N VAL A 921 -16.44 -43.56 -40.56
CA VAL A 921 -16.56 -43.32 -39.11
C VAL A 921 -15.19 -42.99 -38.51
N SER A 922 -14.15 -43.72 -38.94
CA SER A 922 -12.78 -43.45 -38.50
C SER A 922 -12.29 -42.07 -38.96
N TYR A 923 -12.60 -41.66 -40.19
CA TYR A 923 -12.33 -40.30 -40.67
C TYR A 923 -12.96 -39.23 -39.78
N LEU A 924 -14.27 -39.33 -39.52
CA LEU A 924 -14.98 -38.37 -38.65
C LEU A 924 -14.46 -38.38 -37.21
N MET A 925 -14.17 -39.56 -36.65
CA MET A 925 -13.61 -39.67 -35.31
C MET A 925 -12.21 -39.04 -35.21
N THR A 926 -11.38 -39.22 -36.24
CA THR A 926 -10.06 -38.59 -36.36
C THR A 926 -10.19 -37.07 -36.33
N LEU A 927 -11.11 -36.49 -37.11
CA LEU A 927 -11.34 -35.05 -37.11
C LEU A 927 -11.90 -34.53 -35.77
N ILE A 928 -12.90 -35.20 -35.20
CA ILE A 928 -13.53 -34.76 -33.93
C ILE A 928 -12.52 -34.80 -32.79
N TRP A 929 -11.73 -35.88 -32.69
CA TRP A 929 -10.75 -36.01 -31.62
C TRP A 929 -9.61 -35.01 -31.80
N THR A 930 -9.16 -34.77 -33.04
CA THR A 930 -8.17 -33.71 -33.35
C THR A 930 -8.67 -32.34 -32.89
N ALA A 931 -9.92 -31.99 -33.19
CA ALA A 931 -10.49 -30.70 -32.75
C ALA A 931 -10.53 -30.60 -31.22
N LYS A 932 -10.95 -31.66 -30.52
CA LYS A 932 -11.03 -31.67 -29.06
C LYS A 932 -9.65 -31.55 -28.40
N THR A 933 -8.68 -32.35 -28.84
CA THR A 933 -7.34 -32.35 -28.25
C THR A 933 -6.59 -31.06 -28.51
N TRP A 934 -6.79 -30.45 -29.69
CA TRP A 934 -6.24 -29.13 -29.97
C TRP A 934 -6.76 -28.07 -28.99
N GLN A 935 -8.07 -28.01 -28.74
CA GLN A 935 -8.60 -27.02 -27.79
C GLN A 935 -8.11 -27.23 -26.35
N ILE A 936 -8.02 -28.49 -25.89
CA ILE A 936 -7.45 -28.80 -24.58
C ILE A 936 -6.00 -28.31 -24.50
N SER A 937 -5.22 -28.59 -25.54
CA SER A 937 -3.83 -28.14 -25.63
C SER A 937 -3.70 -26.62 -25.65
N SER A 938 -4.56 -25.91 -26.39
CA SER A 938 -4.52 -24.45 -26.49
C SER A 938 -4.93 -23.77 -25.17
N VAL A 939 -5.89 -24.33 -24.42
CA VAL A 939 -6.22 -23.84 -23.07
C VAL A 939 -5.05 -24.05 -22.11
N GLY A 940 -4.39 -25.20 -22.16
CA GLY A 940 -3.17 -25.45 -21.37
C GLY A 940 -2.06 -24.44 -21.72
N LEU A 941 -1.87 -24.16 -23.00
CA LEU A 941 -0.89 -23.18 -23.48
C LEU A 941 -1.17 -21.77 -22.94
N LEU A 942 -2.35 -21.21 -23.22
CA LEU A 942 -2.73 -19.86 -22.80
C LEU A 942 -2.83 -19.75 -21.27
N GLY A 943 -3.26 -20.80 -20.58
CA GLY A 943 -3.29 -20.88 -19.13
C GLY A 943 -1.90 -20.77 -18.49
N LEU A 944 -0.87 -21.38 -19.09
CA LEU A 944 0.52 -21.24 -18.64
C LEU A 944 1.10 -19.85 -18.93
N ILE A 945 0.75 -19.24 -20.07
CA ILE A 945 1.16 -17.86 -20.36
C ILE A 945 0.55 -16.91 -19.33
N PHE A 946 -0.71 -17.12 -18.99
CA PHE A 946 -1.46 -16.31 -18.03
C PHE A 946 -0.95 -16.49 -16.59
N GLU A 947 -0.70 -17.71 -16.12
CA GLU A 947 -0.27 -17.95 -14.73
C GLU A 947 1.24 -17.80 -14.50
N VAL A 948 2.07 -17.94 -15.54
CA VAL A 948 3.55 -17.99 -15.40
C VAL A 948 4.24 -17.05 -16.39
N SER A 949 4.31 -17.41 -17.68
CA SER A 949 4.91 -16.59 -18.76
C SER A 949 4.85 -17.31 -20.12
N SER A 950 5.02 -16.57 -21.22
CA SER A 950 5.21 -17.15 -22.57
C SER A 950 6.45 -18.02 -22.67
N LEU A 951 7.54 -17.60 -22.03
CA LEU A 951 8.80 -18.31 -22.01
C LEU A 951 8.67 -19.67 -21.33
N PHE A 952 8.08 -19.71 -20.14
CA PHE A 952 7.84 -20.96 -19.42
C PHE A 952 6.90 -21.88 -20.21
N SER A 953 5.80 -21.34 -20.74
CA SER A 953 4.85 -22.10 -21.57
C SER A 953 5.52 -22.72 -22.81
N ASN A 954 6.41 -21.99 -23.47
CA ASN A 954 7.16 -22.48 -24.62
C ASN A 954 8.15 -23.60 -24.25
N VAL A 955 8.83 -23.48 -23.11
CA VAL A 955 9.73 -24.52 -22.59
C VAL A 955 8.96 -25.81 -22.30
N ILE A 956 7.78 -25.71 -21.69
CA ILE A 956 6.91 -26.87 -21.45
C ILE A 956 6.37 -27.44 -22.76
N SER A 957 5.99 -26.62 -23.74
CA SER A 957 5.58 -27.10 -25.07
C SER A 957 6.71 -27.91 -25.73
N THR A 958 7.96 -27.46 -25.55
CA THR A 958 9.17 -28.09 -26.07
C THR A 958 9.51 -29.41 -25.34
N LEU A 959 8.98 -29.65 -24.13
CA LEU A 959 9.10 -30.96 -23.44
C LEU A 959 8.33 -32.09 -24.14
N ALA A 960 7.36 -31.78 -24.99
CA ALA A 960 6.65 -32.80 -25.77
C ALA A 960 7.52 -33.41 -26.88
N LEU A 961 8.62 -32.75 -27.25
CA LEU A 961 9.42 -33.06 -28.44
C LEU A 961 10.26 -34.35 -28.37
N PRO A 962 10.74 -34.82 -27.19
CA PRO A 962 11.33 -36.16 -27.09
C PRO A 962 10.26 -37.26 -27.05
N VAL A 963 9.04 -36.94 -26.60
CA VAL A 963 7.96 -37.91 -26.41
C VAL A 963 7.36 -38.33 -27.75
N VAL A 964 7.11 -37.37 -28.64
CA VAL A 964 6.46 -37.64 -29.94
C VAL A 964 7.25 -38.61 -30.83
N PRO A 965 8.57 -38.45 -31.08
CA PRO A 965 9.35 -39.39 -31.88
C PRO A 965 9.40 -40.81 -31.29
N ILE A 966 9.41 -40.95 -29.96
CA ILE A 966 9.36 -42.26 -29.31
C ILE A 966 8.01 -42.93 -29.55
N LEU A 967 6.91 -42.18 -29.35
CA LEU A 967 5.56 -42.69 -29.61
C LEU A 967 5.35 -43.04 -31.09
N THR A 968 5.96 -42.32 -32.03
CA THR A 968 5.82 -42.63 -33.46
C THR A 968 6.55 -43.89 -33.88
N VAL A 969 7.68 -44.22 -33.25
CA VAL A 969 8.34 -45.52 -33.46
C VAL A 969 7.46 -46.66 -32.95
N ILE A 970 6.76 -46.46 -31.83
CA ILE A 970 5.89 -47.46 -31.22
C ILE A 970 4.61 -47.67 -32.05
N PHE A 971 3.94 -46.58 -32.45
CA PHE A 971 2.62 -46.64 -33.09
C PHE A 971 2.65 -46.71 -34.62
N PHE A 972 3.64 -46.07 -35.26
CA PHE A 972 3.73 -45.96 -36.72
C PHE A 972 4.96 -46.68 -37.30
N HIS A 973 5.81 -47.27 -36.44
CA HIS A 973 7.05 -47.95 -36.85
C HIS A 973 7.96 -47.07 -37.74
N ASP A 974 8.00 -45.76 -37.45
CA ASP A 974 8.83 -44.80 -38.19
C ASP A 974 10.33 -45.14 -38.07
N LYS A 975 11.09 -44.95 -39.15
CA LYS A 975 12.53 -45.27 -39.19
C LYS A 975 13.33 -44.21 -38.43
N MET A 976 13.87 -44.59 -37.28
CA MET A 976 14.83 -43.79 -36.52
C MET A 976 16.27 -44.13 -36.94
N ASP A 977 16.84 -43.30 -37.81
CA ASP A 977 18.26 -43.39 -38.17
C ASP A 977 19.17 -42.87 -37.04
N GLY A 978 20.42 -43.32 -37.00
CA GLY A 978 21.43 -42.89 -36.04
C GLY A 978 21.62 -41.36 -36.03
N MET A 979 21.46 -40.70 -37.18
CA MET A 979 21.48 -39.24 -37.25
C MET A 979 20.29 -38.58 -36.55
N LYS A 980 19.07 -39.13 -36.67
CA LYS A 980 17.90 -38.62 -35.92
C LYS A 980 18.08 -38.76 -34.41
N VAL A 981 18.71 -39.84 -33.97
CA VAL A 981 19.03 -40.04 -32.54
C VAL A 981 20.04 -38.99 -32.07
N ILE A 982 21.07 -38.67 -32.86
CA ILE A 982 22.02 -37.60 -32.55
C ILE A 982 21.32 -36.23 -32.49
N VAL A 983 20.45 -35.93 -33.46
CA VAL A 983 19.67 -34.67 -33.50
C VAL A 983 18.73 -34.56 -32.29
N MET A 984 18.09 -35.67 -31.89
CA MET A 984 17.25 -35.74 -30.68
C MET A 984 18.07 -35.49 -29.41
N LEU A 985 19.26 -36.09 -29.28
CA LEU A 985 20.16 -35.88 -28.15
C LEU A 985 20.68 -34.43 -28.08
N LEU A 986 21.01 -33.82 -29.22
CA LEU A 986 21.39 -32.41 -29.30
C LEU A 986 20.25 -31.47 -28.91
N ALA A 987 19.00 -31.78 -29.30
CA ALA A 987 17.83 -31.01 -28.90
C ALA A 987 17.56 -31.13 -27.39
N ILE A 988 17.67 -32.34 -26.83
CA ILE A 988 17.57 -32.57 -25.38
C ILE A 988 18.68 -31.82 -24.63
N TRP A 989 19.91 -31.81 -25.16
CA TRP A 989 21.01 -31.07 -24.55
C TRP A 989 20.80 -29.55 -24.63
N GLY A 990 20.36 -29.02 -25.77
CA GLY A 990 19.98 -27.60 -25.88
C GLY A 990 18.95 -27.23 -24.81
N PHE A 991 17.90 -28.03 -24.70
CA PHE A 991 16.85 -27.88 -23.69
C PHE A 991 17.36 -27.97 -22.24
N LEU A 992 18.17 -28.99 -21.90
CA LEU A 992 18.74 -29.14 -20.57
C LEU A 992 19.69 -28.00 -20.22
N SER A 993 20.45 -27.48 -21.19
CA SER A 993 21.31 -26.31 -21.00
C SER A 993 20.50 -25.06 -20.65
N TYR A 994 19.33 -24.91 -21.29
CA TYR A 994 18.40 -23.82 -21.02
C TYR A 994 17.79 -23.92 -19.60
N ILE A 995 17.29 -25.09 -19.19
CA ILE A 995 16.78 -25.31 -17.82
C ILE A 995 17.88 -25.15 -16.78
N TYR A 996 19.06 -25.72 -17.04
CA TYR A 996 20.17 -25.65 -16.11
C TYR A 996 20.65 -24.23 -15.88
N GLN A 997 20.55 -23.34 -16.88
CA GLN A 997 20.83 -21.92 -16.69
C GLN A 997 19.83 -21.26 -15.73
N HIS A 998 18.54 -21.58 -15.86
CA HIS A 998 17.53 -21.06 -14.95
C HIS A 998 17.74 -21.60 -13.52
N TYR A 999 18.14 -22.87 -13.40
CA TYR A 999 18.57 -23.44 -12.13
C TYR A 999 19.86 -22.81 -11.61
N LEU A 1000 20.82 -22.46 -12.47
CA LEU A 1000 22.06 -21.80 -12.07
C LEU A 1000 21.84 -20.34 -11.67
N ASP A 1001 20.91 -19.63 -12.29
CA ASP A 1001 20.54 -18.26 -11.88
C ASP A 1001 19.85 -18.29 -10.51
N ASP A 1002 18.98 -19.28 -10.28
CA ASP A 1002 18.32 -19.55 -8.99
C ASP A 1002 19.27 -20.15 -7.93
N SER A 1003 20.28 -20.91 -8.36
CA SER A 1003 21.32 -21.45 -7.48
C SER A 1003 22.42 -20.43 -7.20
N LYS A 1004 22.65 -19.45 -8.10
CA LYS A 1004 23.59 -18.33 -7.86
C LYS A 1004 22.99 -17.31 -6.92
N SER A 1005 21.68 -17.04 -6.96
CA SER A 1005 21.02 -16.27 -5.90
C SER A 1005 21.21 -16.98 -4.55
N HIS A 1006 20.89 -18.29 -4.47
CA HIS A 1006 21.10 -19.07 -3.25
C HIS A 1006 22.58 -19.27 -2.84
N LYS A 1007 23.52 -19.35 -3.79
CA LYS A 1007 24.96 -19.46 -3.48
C LYS A 1007 25.54 -18.13 -3.04
N ASN A 1008 25.08 -17.01 -3.59
CA ASN A 1008 25.47 -15.69 -3.10
C ASN A 1008 24.93 -15.44 -1.69
N GLU A 1009 23.73 -15.93 -1.36
CA GLU A 1009 23.22 -16.00 0.03
C GLU A 1009 24.10 -16.90 0.92
N SER A 1010 24.49 -18.10 0.45
CA SER A 1010 25.32 -19.03 1.23
C SER A 1010 26.79 -18.63 1.37
N LYS A 1011 27.37 -17.93 0.37
CA LYS A 1011 28.75 -17.41 0.44
C LYS A 1011 28.83 -16.16 1.30
N ALA A 1012 27.80 -15.32 1.31
CA ALA A 1012 27.66 -14.30 2.34
C ALA A 1012 27.64 -14.97 3.72
N SER A 1013 26.87 -16.04 3.88
CA SER A 1013 26.78 -16.83 5.13
C SER A 1013 28.10 -17.51 5.55
N GLN A 1014 28.93 -17.97 4.60
CA GLN A 1014 30.26 -18.56 4.89
C GLN A 1014 31.34 -17.51 5.17
N LEU A 1015 31.29 -16.32 4.53
CA LEU A 1015 32.14 -15.18 4.91
C LEU A 1015 31.82 -14.66 6.32
N PHE A 1016 30.57 -14.82 6.77
CA PHE A 1016 30.16 -14.62 8.17
C PHE A 1016 30.63 -15.75 9.11
N GLY A 1017 30.90 -16.97 8.59
CA GLY A 1017 31.37 -18.11 9.38
C GLY A 1017 32.88 -18.14 9.62
N ASP A 1018 33.70 -17.87 8.60
CA ASP A 1018 35.18 -17.87 8.74
C ASP A 1018 35.70 -16.67 9.53
N SER A 1019 34.87 -15.64 9.74
CA SER A 1019 35.17 -14.51 10.63
C SER A 1019 34.89 -14.80 12.11
N ILE A 1020 34.36 -15.98 12.45
CA ILE A 1020 34.04 -16.41 13.82
C ILE A 1020 35.10 -17.37 14.40
N GLU A 1021 36.05 -17.89 13.61
CA GLU A 1021 37.17 -18.69 14.16
C GLU A 1021 38.42 -17.89 14.57
N ILE A 1022 38.39 -16.56 14.45
CA ILE A 1022 39.36 -15.66 15.07
C ILE A 1022 38.61 -14.47 15.69
N CYS A 1023 37.89 -14.70 16.79
CA CYS A 1023 37.65 -13.74 17.89
C CYS A 1023 36.85 -14.41 19.01
#